data_AF-A0A7Z9QK48-F1
#
_entry.id   AF-A0A7Z9QK48-F1
#
_cell.length_a   1.000
_cell.length_b   1.000
_cell.length_c   1.000
_cell.angle_alpha   90.00
_cell.angle_beta   90.00
_cell.angle_gamma   90.00
#
_symmetry.space_group_name_H-M   'P 1'
#
loop_
_entity.id
_entity.type
_entity.pdbx_description
1 polymer ?
#
loop_
_entity_poly.entity_id
_entity_poly.type
_entity_poly.pdbx_seq_one_letter_code
_entity_poly.pdbx_strand_id
1 'polypeptide(L)'
;MQYLSSLHRIKSALQAAICITVAVGSTSATATVPYLVKDINSVSPLSSSPTSFIEFGGLTYFITSDAVHGSELWKSNGTEIGTTLVKDIRSGQAGSSIEHLTIVGSSLFFIANDGVHGLELWVTDGSEVGTTIVTNIAAGAAHSTPSNLTDMGGVLFFSANDSTNGQELWRSDGTDVGTVLVKDVYSGAISSNPSDFAVLGSELLFSAQNGFGIELFHSDGTDAGTGIVKNIEAGSESSFPAELTNVAGTVFFRAYDDELWKTDGTGAGTVKVKDISLFSTDIAPLEDFLAVGSTLFFQGDDGSNGAEVWVSDGTSGGTVMVKDILSGGDGSFPNHFTNVGGTLFFQASDSTNGTELWKSDGTSGGTVLVKDIYPGVDGAVPDDLVTNGTTLYFQANDGVNGIELWESDGTAVGTVLLKDIYAGANGSAPDSMATFGANFVFAANDGNNGQELWLSDGTSVGTVLVKDIVGSAGPSMVYLIDVDNTLLLRATDGLLGKEMWKSDGTDLGTAIVKDISPGFSSAAPGPPVTVGGFAYFSATDGVNGSELWKSDGTDPGTVLVKDINTGTGNSNIAHLTVVGSEVFFQATNGTNGEELWKTDGTTAGTVMVSDINAGAIGSYPTNFAVLGGKAYFRADDGANGTELWQSDGTSLGTILVKDVQSGASGSSPSGIVTVGSSIYFSANDGINGNELWISDGTGVGTVLVEDIRPGIGGSNPSFLVGAGSLAYFKANEGSNGTELWVSDGTVGGTMILADINPGIYSSSPDQFTALGSTLIFIATDGVNGVELWKTDGTVVGTSMLMDIFPGSPSSSPNDLVTVIDKVYFQANDGVNGEELWYTDGTVPGTGMIDIVPGSGGSGPENMTESNGLLFFSANDDAVGNELWAYFIDSDNDGLGDELELALGTDPYNADSDNDNLNDYDEVNYGGDPDTYIPGIDTDPNDNDSDNDGQLDGDEVAQGSDPLDIANYAGNGDADEDRTVGSNDLLICTRVMQGLEPQTAQNLMRCDTAPLNGSGFPVQDGVIGAGDMLIIEQKVSGL
;
A
#
# COMPACT_ATOMS: atom_id res chain seq x y z
N MET A 1 -39.43 -52.06 4.27
CA MET A 1 -38.13 -51.85 4.95
C MET A 1 -37.05 -51.95 3.90
N GLN A 2 -36.83 -50.84 3.19
CA GLN A 2 -35.80 -50.63 2.16
C GLN A 2 -35.82 -49.13 1.88
N TYR A 3 -35.05 -48.37 2.66
CA TYR A 3 -34.71 -46.95 2.55
C TYR A 3 -33.68 -46.69 3.68
N LEU A 4 -32.74 -45.76 3.48
CA LEU A 4 -31.55 -45.47 4.33
C LEU A 4 -30.34 -46.43 4.14
N SER A 5 -29.60 -46.25 3.04
CA SER A 5 -28.16 -46.55 2.91
C SER A 5 -27.55 -46.04 1.59
N SER A 6 -28.14 -45.02 0.97
CA SER A 6 -27.85 -44.62 -0.43
C SER A 6 -27.89 -43.10 -0.60
N LEU A 7 -27.04 -42.37 0.13
CA LEU A 7 -27.03 -40.90 0.15
C LEU A 7 -25.61 -40.30 0.28
N HIS A 8 -24.60 -41.01 -0.25
CA HIS A 8 -23.18 -40.60 -0.24
C HIS A 8 -22.43 -40.90 -1.55
N ARG A 9 -23.16 -41.17 -2.65
CA ARG A 9 -22.60 -41.37 -4.00
C ARG A 9 -23.50 -40.78 -5.10
N ILE A 10 -23.99 -39.56 -4.89
CA ILE A 10 -24.68 -38.72 -5.90
C ILE A 10 -24.28 -37.24 -5.70
N LYS A 11 -22.98 -36.95 -5.87
CA LYS A 11 -22.46 -35.57 -6.06
C LYS A 11 -21.35 -35.51 -7.12
N SER A 12 -20.62 -36.62 -7.35
CA SER A 12 -19.54 -36.77 -8.34
C SER A 12 -19.99 -37.38 -9.67
N ALA A 13 -20.99 -36.77 -10.32
CA ALA A 13 -21.55 -37.27 -11.59
C ALA A 13 -22.12 -36.18 -12.54
N LEU A 14 -21.69 -34.93 -12.41
CA LEU A 14 -22.10 -33.84 -13.33
C LEU A 14 -20.98 -32.83 -13.68
N GLN A 15 -19.71 -33.18 -13.44
CA GLN A 15 -18.53 -32.47 -13.96
C GLN A 15 -17.65 -33.52 -14.66
N ALA A 16 -17.99 -33.81 -15.93
CA ALA A 16 -17.31 -34.80 -16.77
C ALA A 16 -17.49 -34.50 -18.28
N ALA A 17 -17.51 -33.22 -18.61
CA ALA A 17 -17.35 -32.62 -19.93
C ALA A 17 -16.99 -31.14 -19.65
N ILE A 18 -15.83 -30.62 -20.02
CA ILE A 18 -15.00 -30.93 -21.20
C ILE A 18 -13.54 -31.15 -20.80
N CYS A 19 -12.90 -32.23 -21.26
CA CYS A 19 -11.45 -32.24 -21.52
C CYS A 19 -11.04 -33.39 -22.47
N ILE A 20 -9.77 -33.38 -22.87
CA ILE A 20 -9.00 -34.37 -23.63
C ILE A 20 -9.17 -34.35 -25.16
N THR A 21 -8.14 -33.82 -25.83
CA THR A 21 -7.47 -34.55 -26.91
C THR A 21 -5.97 -34.55 -26.60
N VAL A 22 -5.40 -35.72 -26.27
CA VAL A 22 -4.00 -35.84 -25.82
C VAL A 22 -3.03 -35.46 -26.95
N ALA A 23 -2.06 -34.61 -26.63
CA ALA A 23 -0.80 -34.49 -27.35
C ALA A 23 0.34 -34.68 -26.34
N VAL A 24 1.13 -35.76 -26.49
CA VAL A 24 2.26 -36.04 -25.59
C VAL A 24 3.47 -35.23 -26.03
N GLY A 25 3.95 -34.35 -25.16
CA GLY A 25 5.16 -33.55 -25.34
C GLY A 25 5.25 -32.51 -24.24
N SER A 26 6.45 -32.29 -23.72
CA SER A 26 6.74 -31.28 -22.70
C SER A 26 6.23 -29.91 -23.12
N THR A 27 5.15 -29.46 -22.49
CA THR A 27 4.77 -28.06 -22.42
C THR A 27 5.69 -27.40 -21.40
N SER A 28 6.41 -26.36 -21.80
CA SER A 28 6.86 -25.36 -20.83
C SER A 28 5.63 -24.80 -20.13
N ALA A 29 5.75 -24.42 -18.85
CA ALA A 29 4.81 -23.48 -18.27
C ALA A 29 4.65 -22.29 -19.23
N THR A 30 3.42 -21.85 -19.41
CA THR A 30 3.17 -20.57 -20.08
C THR A 30 3.46 -19.51 -19.06
N ALA A 31 4.55 -18.75 -19.28
CA ALA A 31 4.92 -17.56 -18.51
C ALA A 31 3.63 -16.86 -18.10
N THR A 32 3.36 -16.71 -16.80
CA THR A 32 2.00 -16.48 -16.33
C THR A 32 1.38 -15.30 -17.04
N VAL A 33 0.15 -15.52 -17.50
CA VAL A 33 -0.40 -14.76 -18.60
C VAL A 33 -1.87 -14.39 -18.40
N PRO A 34 -2.25 -13.33 -19.11
CA PRO A 34 -3.97 -12.24 -19.12
C PRO A 34 -5.40 -12.76 -19.52
N TYR A 35 -6.25 -12.03 -20.29
CA TYR A 35 -7.53 -12.42 -20.98
C TYR A 35 -8.93 -11.71 -20.76
N LEU A 36 -9.32 -11.10 -19.63
CA LEU A 36 -10.74 -10.80 -19.21
C LEU A 36 -11.54 -12.07 -18.84
N VAL A 37 -12.84 -11.95 -18.47
CA VAL A 37 -13.99 -12.75 -19.00
C VAL A 37 -15.33 -11.97 -18.97
N LYS A 38 -15.84 -11.56 -17.78
CA LYS A 38 -17.27 -11.25 -17.54
C LYS A 38 -17.87 -10.08 -18.32
N ASP A 39 -17.23 -8.92 -18.15
CA ASP A 39 -17.71 -7.56 -18.44
C ASP A 39 -18.59 -6.92 -17.34
N ILE A 40 -18.28 -5.69 -16.88
CA ILE A 40 -19.10 -4.89 -15.94
C ILE A 40 -20.40 -4.55 -16.65
N ASN A 41 -20.40 -3.51 -17.48
CA ASN A 41 -21.38 -3.27 -18.52
C ASN A 41 -20.71 -3.38 -19.87
N SER A 42 -20.51 -4.59 -20.34
CA SER A 42 -21.53 -5.55 -20.81
C SER A 42 -22.69 -4.96 -21.65
N VAL A 43 -22.90 -3.63 -21.71
CA VAL A 43 -24.04 -2.96 -22.37
C VAL A 43 -23.79 -1.63 -23.12
N SER A 44 -22.58 -1.06 -23.28
CA SER A 44 -22.32 0.01 -24.30
C SER A 44 -20.83 0.22 -24.66
N PRO A 45 -20.49 1.21 -25.53
CA PRO A 45 -19.23 1.99 -25.42
C PRO A 45 -19.26 3.43 -24.82
N LEU A 46 -18.38 3.73 -23.84
CA LEU A 46 -18.08 5.00 -23.13
C LEU A 46 -16.84 5.02 -22.16
N SER A 47 -16.87 4.62 -20.85
CA SER A 47 -15.81 4.85 -19.79
C SER A 47 -15.86 4.00 -18.45
N SER A 48 -14.80 3.91 -17.57
CA SER A 48 -14.66 2.87 -16.47
C SER A 48 -13.65 3.01 -15.26
N SER A 49 -13.41 4.19 -14.69
CA SER A 49 -12.38 4.51 -13.66
C SER A 49 -12.52 4.30 -12.09
N PRO A 50 -12.17 3.16 -11.43
CA PRO A 50 -12.08 2.94 -9.94
C PRO A 50 -11.39 3.98 -8.95
N THR A 51 -10.38 3.77 -8.04
CA THR A 51 -9.56 4.78 -7.19
C THR A 51 -9.26 4.54 -5.64
N SER A 52 -8.01 4.28 -5.16
CA SER A 52 -7.23 4.38 -3.84
C SER A 52 -7.19 3.41 -2.61
N PHE A 53 -6.68 2.16 -2.68
CA PHE A 53 -6.95 0.88 -1.91
C PHE A 53 -6.24 0.68 -0.50
N ILE A 54 -5.92 -0.54 0.07
CA ILE A 54 -4.79 -0.95 1.03
C ILE A 54 -4.78 -2.46 1.43
N GLU A 55 -4.29 -2.99 2.57
CA GLU A 55 -4.10 -4.47 2.79
C GLU A 55 -5.27 -5.27 3.45
N PHE A 56 -6.39 -5.63 2.79
CA PHE A 56 -7.46 -6.55 3.29
C PHE A 56 -7.18 -8.04 3.32
N GLY A 57 -6.10 -8.38 4.03
CA GLY A 57 -5.76 -9.64 4.68
C GLY A 57 -6.38 -10.86 4.01
N GLY A 58 -6.16 -10.94 2.70
CA GLY A 58 -6.43 -12.09 1.84
C GLY A 58 -7.21 -11.86 0.53
N LEU A 59 -8.10 -10.86 0.32
CA LEU A 59 -8.73 -10.60 -1.02
C LEU A 59 -9.23 -9.01 -1.23
N THR A 60 -8.75 -7.24 -2.72
CA THR A 60 -8.77 -5.70 -2.88
C THR A 60 -10.02 -4.92 -3.33
N TYR A 61 -9.92 -3.61 -3.10
CA TYR A 61 -10.94 -2.59 -2.97
C TYR A 61 -10.85 -1.57 -4.10
N PHE A 62 -11.95 -1.15 -4.75
CA PHE A 62 -11.98 -0.40 -6.03
C PHE A 62 -13.32 0.30 -6.27
N ILE A 63 -13.41 1.46 -6.97
CA ILE A 63 -14.67 2.23 -7.17
C ILE A 63 -15.57 1.65 -8.35
N THR A 64 -16.82 2.05 -8.75
CA THR A 64 -17.74 1.27 -9.73
C THR A 64 -18.72 2.04 -10.68
N SER A 65 -19.16 1.52 -11.88
CA SER A 65 -19.86 2.24 -13.04
C SER A 65 -21.25 1.89 -13.85
N ASP A 66 -21.87 0.69 -14.07
CA ASP A 66 -23.11 0.27 -14.93
C ASP A 66 -23.76 1.32 -15.93
N ALA A 67 -25.03 1.32 -16.42
CA ALA A 67 -26.44 0.82 -16.16
C ALA A 67 -27.32 1.20 -14.90
N VAL A 68 -27.57 0.30 -13.93
CA VAL A 68 -28.73 0.29 -12.99
C VAL A 68 -28.60 1.15 -11.73
N HIS A 69 -27.63 0.78 -10.92
CA HIS A 69 -27.21 1.45 -9.72
C HIS A 69 -26.47 2.82 -10.03
N GLY A 70 -25.36 3.26 -9.41
CA GLY A 70 -24.71 4.55 -9.78
C GLY A 70 -23.33 5.16 -9.30
N SER A 71 -22.54 4.62 -8.37
CA SER A 71 -21.06 4.87 -8.19
C SER A 71 -20.27 3.80 -7.35
N GLU A 72 -20.90 3.07 -6.41
CA GLU A 72 -20.62 1.67 -6.00
C GLU A 72 -20.26 1.30 -4.51
N LEU A 73 -20.20 -0.03 -4.22
CA LEU A 73 -19.25 -0.84 -3.41
C LEU A 73 -19.46 -2.37 -3.65
N TRP A 74 -18.38 -3.15 -3.82
CA TRP A 74 -18.42 -4.46 -4.54
C TRP A 74 -17.58 -5.60 -3.92
N LYS A 75 -17.11 -6.57 -4.73
CA LYS A 75 -15.67 -6.83 -5.05
C LYS A 75 -15.41 -8.05 -5.89
N SER A 76 -14.13 -8.19 -6.28
CA SER A 76 -13.52 -9.45 -6.68
C SER A 76 -12.68 -10.11 -5.58
N ASN A 77 -11.75 -10.94 -6.02
CA ASN A 77 -10.74 -11.67 -5.28
C ASN A 77 -9.65 -12.25 -6.21
N GLY A 78 -9.70 -11.91 -7.50
CA GLY A 78 -9.00 -12.60 -8.59
C GLY A 78 -9.95 -13.31 -9.58
N THR A 79 -11.23 -13.54 -9.24
CA THR A 79 -12.13 -14.44 -10.02
C THR A 79 -13.48 -13.79 -10.41
N GLU A 80 -14.24 -14.28 -11.41
CA GLU A 80 -15.57 -13.70 -11.82
C GLU A 80 -16.67 -14.21 -10.92
N ILE A 81 -16.28 -15.22 -10.16
CA ILE A 81 -16.97 -15.75 -9.01
C ILE A 81 -16.48 -14.98 -7.74
N GLY A 82 -15.71 -13.90 -7.97
CA GLY A 82 -15.49 -12.70 -7.17
C GLY A 82 -15.97 -11.43 -7.90
N THR A 83 -17.20 -10.92 -7.71
CA THR A 83 -17.72 -9.91 -8.66
C THR A 83 -18.74 -8.87 -8.16
N THR A 84 -19.09 -8.65 -6.87
CA THR A 84 -20.41 -8.00 -6.56
C THR A 84 -20.67 -7.02 -5.40
N LEU A 85 -21.63 -6.11 -5.66
CA LEU A 85 -23.02 -5.98 -5.16
C LEU A 85 -23.23 -6.42 -3.73
N VAL A 86 -23.41 -5.44 -2.84
CA VAL A 86 -23.70 -5.69 -1.42
C VAL A 86 -24.60 -4.76 -0.57
N LYS A 87 -24.82 -3.44 -0.76
CA LYS A 87 -26.03 -2.58 -0.65
C LYS A 87 -25.82 -1.35 -1.47
N ASP A 88 -26.64 -1.12 -2.47
CA ASP A 88 -26.77 0.20 -3.08
C ASP A 88 -27.12 1.18 -1.98
N ILE A 89 -26.56 2.37 -1.97
CA ILE A 89 -26.73 3.16 -0.76
C ILE A 89 -27.83 4.20 -0.87
N ARG A 90 -28.80 3.97 -1.78
CA ARG A 90 -30.12 4.60 -1.98
C ARG A 90 -30.57 4.47 -3.47
N SER A 91 -31.39 3.49 -3.88
CA SER A 91 -31.54 3.15 -5.32
C SER A 91 -32.10 4.18 -6.35
N GLY A 92 -31.33 4.60 -7.38
CA GLY A 92 -31.86 4.99 -8.70
C GLY A 92 -31.02 5.80 -9.74
N GLN A 93 -29.69 5.64 -9.90
CA GLN A 93 -28.75 6.30 -10.88
C GLN A 93 -27.97 7.63 -10.57
N ALA A 94 -26.62 7.59 -10.64
CA ALA A 94 -25.62 8.67 -10.94
C ALA A 94 -24.83 9.44 -9.84
N GLY A 95 -23.50 9.23 -9.75
CA GLY A 95 -22.45 10.09 -9.10
C GLY A 95 -22.25 10.02 -7.56
N SER A 96 -21.00 9.97 -7.03
CA SER A 96 -20.67 10.14 -5.58
C SER A 96 -19.25 10.72 -5.28
N SER A 97 -18.82 10.85 -4.00
CA SER A 97 -17.81 11.81 -3.50
C SER A 97 -16.93 11.33 -2.31
N ILE A 98 -16.16 10.25 -2.42
CA ILE A 98 -15.09 9.76 -1.50
C ILE A 98 -13.88 10.72 -1.41
N GLU A 99 -13.23 10.64 -0.24
CA GLU A 99 -11.87 11.08 0.11
C GLU A 99 -11.03 9.86 0.68
N HIS A 100 -9.73 9.98 1.03
CA HIS A 100 -8.65 8.91 1.24
C HIS A 100 -8.93 7.72 2.15
N LEU A 101 -8.02 6.69 2.24
CA LEU A 101 -8.24 5.42 2.98
C LEU A 101 -6.98 4.51 3.34
N THR A 102 -6.79 3.92 4.57
CA THR A 102 -5.88 2.74 4.94
C THR A 102 -6.13 1.82 6.25
N ILE A 103 -5.41 0.68 6.60
CA ILE A 103 -5.65 -0.68 7.34
C ILE A 103 -5.97 -1.16 8.92
N VAL A 104 -6.71 -0.61 9.94
CA VAL A 104 -6.63 -0.92 11.46
C VAL A 104 -7.74 -1.54 12.35
N GLY A 105 -7.55 -2.67 13.09
CA GLY A 105 -8.37 -3.11 14.27
C GLY A 105 -8.92 -4.58 14.44
N SER A 106 -10.25 -4.85 14.25
CA SER A 106 -10.91 -6.15 13.84
C SER A 106 -12.18 -6.04 12.89
N SER A 107 -12.18 -5.31 11.71
CA SER A 107 -13.33 -4.54 11.08
C SER A 107 -12.96 -3.46 9.95
N LEU A 108 -13.76 -2.51 9.33
CA LEU A 108 -13.35 -1.53 8.23
C LEU A 108 -14.23 -0.32 7.58
N PHE A 109 -13.76 0.87 7.11
CA PHE A 109 -14.51 2.19 7.16
C PHE A 109 -14.29 3.33 6.05
N PHE A 110 -15.31 4.13 5.52
CA PHE A 110 -15.18 5.48 4.78
C PHE A 110 -16.34 6.54 4.64
N ILE A 111 -16.12 7.88 4.79
CA ILE A 111 -17.09 9.05 4.99
C ILE A 111 -18.48 9.19 4.16
N ALA A 112 -18.97 8.18 3.41
CA ALA A 112 -20.28 7.95 2.74
C ALA A 112 -21.41 9.05 2.62
N ASN A 113 -21.87 9.28 1.37
CA ASN A 113 -22.45 10.54 0.85
C ASN A 113 -24.01 10.68 0.92
N ASP A 114 -24.63 10.29 2.02
CA ASP A 114 -26.08 10.18 2.29
C ASP A 114 -27.05 11.37 1.97
N GLY A 115 -26.60 12.61 2.15
CA GLY A 115 -27.37 13.77 2.61
C GLY A 115 -28.91 13.84 2.72
N VAL A 116 -29.64 12.95 3.42
CA VAL A 116 -30.78 13.47 4.24
C VAL A 116 -30.22 14.29 5.40
N HIS A 117 -28.94 14.11 5.74
CA HIS A 117 -28.67 13.88 7.15
C HIS A 117 -27.37 14.49 7.72
N GLY A 118 -26.19 14.54 7.10
CA GLY A 118 -25.01 15.16 7.78
C GLY A 118 -23.64 14.74 7.27
N LEU A 119 -22.69 14.41 8.16
CA LEU A 119 -21.76 13.25 8.12
C LEU A 119 -22.02 12.40 9.43
N GLU A 120 -21.38 11.28 9.83
CA GLU A 120 -21.70 10.42 11.07
C GLU A 120 -20.66 9.41 11.54
N LEU A 121 -19.62 9.15 10.77
CA LEU A 121 -19.05 7.83 10.70
C LEU A 121 -20.02 6.69 10.36
N TRP A 122 -19.54 5.75 9.54
CA TRP A 122 -20.17 4.45 9.52
C TRP A 122 -19.22 3.28 9.74
N VAL A 123 -19.71 2.15 9.26
CA VAL A 123 -19.33 0.79 9.42
C VAL A 123 -20.32 -0.04 8.60
N THR A 124 -20.07 -1.33 8.38
CA THR A 124 -21.06 -2.42 8.27
C THR A 124 -20.35 -3.74 8.91
N ASP A 125 -20.80 -5.01 9.14
CA ASP A 125 -20.10 -6.23 9.81
C ASP A 125 -19.63 -7.60 9.08
N GLY A 126 -19.31 -7.71 7.75
CA GLY A 126 -18.63 -8.85 7.06
C GLY A 126 -19.27 -9.42 5.75
N SER A 127 -20.49 -9.02 5.38
CA SER A 127 -21.32 -9.39 4.21
C SER A 127 -22.49 -8.38 3.95
N GLU A 128 -23.76 -8.78 4.18
CA GLU A 128 -24.97 -7.95 4.38
C GLU A 128 -25.63 -8.09 5.81
N VAL A 129 -25.34 -9.09 6.69
CA VAL A 129 -25.97 -9.42 8.04
C VAL A 129 -26.04 -8.47 9.33
N GLY A 130 -24.98 -7.84 9.91
CA GLY A 130 -24.87 -6.75 10.97
C GLY A 130 -24.43 -5.21 10.75
N THR A 131 -25.32 -4.18 10.59
CA THR A 131 -25.21 -2.70 10.65
C THR A 131 -26.35 -1.86 11.38
N THR A 132 -26.26 -1.57 12.70
CA THR A 132 -27.41 -1.03 13.49
C THR A 132 -27.81 0.44 13.20
N ILE A 133 -28.92 0.95 13.76
CA ILE A 133 -29.29 2.39 13.85
C ILE A 133 -30.22 2.67 15.05
N VAL A 134 -30.01 3.57 16.01
CA VAL A 134 -28.86 4.38 16.53
C VAL A 134 -28.68 5.90 16.28
N THR A 135 -27.47 6.48 16.40
CA THR A 135 -27.23 7.82 17.01
C THR A 135 -25.75 8.31 16.90
N ASN A 136 -25.35 9.62 16.88
CA ASN A 136 -25.88 10.89 16.31
C ASN A 136 -25.10 12.23 16.68
N ILE A 137 -24.67 13.17 15.78
CA ILE A 137 -23.99 14.53 15.99
C ILE A 137 -24.54 15.79 15.22
N ALA A 138 -23.97 16.26 14.08
CA ALA A 138 -24.14 17.48 13.24
C ALA A 138 -25.56 17.75 12.74
N ALA A 139 -26.55 17.73 13.62
CA ALA A 139 -27.97 17.55 13.39
C ALA A 139 -28.69 18.25 12.24
N GLY A 140 -29.51 17.43 11.56
CA GLY A 140 -29.97 17.70 10.21
C GLY A 140 -28.81 17.66 9.22
N ALA A 141 -29.10 17.77 7.91
CA ALA A 141 -28.19 17.65 6.76
C ALA A 141 -26.91 18.55 6.73
N ALA A 142 -26.10 18.57 7.78
CA ALA A 142 -24.98 19.47 7.95
C ALA A 142 -23.65 18.78 7.64
N HIS A 143 -22.98 19.28 6.60
CA HIS A 143 -21.73 18.71 6.13
C HIS A 143 -20.56 18.95 7.07
N SER A 144 -20.15 17.92 7.80
CA SER A 144 -18.81 17.82 8.34
C SER A 144 -17.67 18.27 7.42
N THR A 145 -17.63 18.00 6.13
CA THR A 145 -16.49 18.35 5.22
C THR A 145 -15.11 17.74 5.58
N PRO A 146 -14.92 16.42 5.41
CA PRO A 146 -13.80 15.73 6.05
C PRO A 146 -12.99 14.73 5.20
N SER A 147 -11.80 14.35 5.67
CA SER A 147 -11.07 13.12 5.35
C SER A 147 -10.44 12.41 6.62
N ASN A 148 -9.12 12.19 6.74
CA ASN A 148 -8.17 11.79 7.85
C ASN A 148 -8.32 10.83 9.09
N LEU A 149 -7.59 9.67 9.19
CA LEU A 149 -7.37 8.84 10.42
C LEU A 149 -5.97 7.92 10.42
N THR A 150 -4.96 7.85 11.39
CA THR A 150 -3.53 7.16 11.47
C THR A 150 -3.20 6.35 12.79
N ASP A 151 -2.35 5.31 13.16
CA ASP A 151 -2.60 4.44 14.40
C ASP A 151 -1.55 3.77 15.43
N MET A 152 -1.69 3.80 16.79
CA MET A 152 -0.82 3.16 17.89
C MET A 152 -1.00 1.73 18.57
N GLY A 153 -2.18 1.30 19.09
CA GLY A 153 -2.41 0.39 20.25
C GLY A 153 -3.72 -0.46 20.33
N GLY A 154 -4.63 -0.39 19.35
CA GLY A 154 -5.80 -1.27 19.11
C GLY A 154 -7.03 -0.74 18.30
N VAL A 155 -7.31 0.58 18.22
CA VAL A 155 -8.67 1.19 18.07
C VAL A 155 -8.69 2.72 17.69
N LEU A 156 -9.79 3.32 17.15
CA LEU A 156 -9.99 4.71 16.57
C LEU A 156 -9.91 6.07 17.30
N PHE A 157 -9.72 7.11 16.47
CA PHE A 157 -9.67 8.57 16.53
C PHE A 157 -10.25 9.20 15.16
N PHE A 158 -11.31 10.06 15.08
CA PHE A 158 -11.81 10.78 13.82
C PHE A 158 -12.38 12.25 14.00
N SER A 159 -12.82 13.05 12.96
CA SER A 159 -13.46 14.42 13.11
C SER A 159 -14.98 14.70 13.10
N ALA A 160 -15.41 15.54 14.06
CA ALA A 160 -16.52 16.47 13.95
C ALA A 160 -16.56 17.71 14.89
N ASN A 161 -17.27 18.83 14.59
CA ASN A 161 -17.80 20.06 15.29
C ASN A 161 -19.31 20.29 15.04
N ASP A 162 -20.15 20.66 16.03
CA ASP A 162 -21.63 20.77 15.98
C ASP A 162 -22.21 22.17 16.25
N SER A 163 -21.37 23.19 16.44
CA SER A 163 -21.72 24.49 17.02
C SER A 163 -21.87 24.66 18.58
N THR A 164 -21.35 23.75 19.45
CA THR A 164 -21.38 23.76 20.95
C THR A 164 -20.04 23.89 21.80
N ASN A 165 -18.85 23.46 21.32
CA ASN A 165 -17.34 23.56 21.55
C ASN A 165 -16.31 23.80 20.25
N GLY A 166 -15.61 22.92 19.55
CA GLY A 166 -14.61 23.27 18.47
C GLY A 166 -14.95 23.64 17.03
N GLN A 167 -14.25 23.09 16.03
CA GLN A 167 -13.56 21.77 15.89
C GLN A 167 -12.30 21.56 16.75
N GLU A 168 -11.84 20.31 17.04
CA GLU A 168 -11.05 19.77 18.21
C GLU A 168 -11.16 18.22 18.46
N LEU A 169 -10.77 17.26 17.62
CA LEU A 169 -10.70 15.79 17.91
C LEU A 169 -11.81 14.96 18.73
N TRP A 170 -11.85 13.60 18.70
CA TRP A 170 -12.93 12.71 19.28
C TRP A 170 -12.34 11.41 19.91
N ARG A 171 -12.71 10.16 19.54
CA ARG A 171 -11.98 8.84 19.65
C ARG A 171 -12.93 7.60 19.73
N SER A 172 -12.64 6.43 19.17
CA SER A 172 -13.61 5.33 18.91
C SER A 172 -13.05 3.91 18.81
N ASP A 173 -13.91 2.91 18.92
CA ASP A 173 -13.75 1.51 18.52
C ASP A 173 -14.98 1.09 17.74
N GLY A 174 -16.15 1.46 18.30
CA GLY A 174 -17.41 0.78 18.04
C GLY A 174 -18.47 0.49 19.11
N THR A 175 -18.14 0.20 20.37
CA THR A 175 -18.96 -0.74 21.22
C THR A 175 -20.34 -0.27 21.75
N ASP A 176 -21.34 -0.04 20.87
CA ASP A 176 -22.74 0.34 21.22
C ASP A 176 -22.81 1.65 22.02
N VAL A 177 -21.69 2.40 22.05
CA VAL A 177 -21.09 3.22 23.13
C VAL A 177 -19.56 3.02 23.07
N GLY A 178 -18.90 3.63 22.08
CA GLY A 178 -17.43 3.68 21.94
C GLY A 178 -16.74 5.09 21.92
N THR A 179 -17.49 6.18 21.85
CA THR A 179 -16.96 7.55 21.82
C THR A 179 -17.45 8.31 23.07
N VAL A 180 -16.80 9.33 23.61
CA VAL A 180 -17.31 10.19 24.71
C VAL A 180 -16.96 11.62 24.40
N LEU A 181 -17.35 12.61 25.22
CA LEU A 181 -16.65 13.90 25.24
C LEU A 181 -15.49 13.72 26.13
N VAL A 182 -14.40 14.21 25.62
CA VAL A 182 -13.16 13.56 25.81
C VAL A 182 -12.49 14.66 26.69
N LYS A 183 -12.38 15.90 26.19
CA LYS A 183 -12.29 17.20 26.91
C LYS A 183 -12.40 18.33 25.86
N ASP A 184 -11.96 19.54 26.18
CA ASP A 184 -12.47 20.84 25.73
C ASP A 184 -11.30 21.84 25.86
N VAL A 185 -11.11 22.78 24.93
CA VAL A 185 -9.84 23.50 24.73
C VAL A 185 -10.07 25.01 24.52
N TYR A 186 -9.86 25.74 23.39
CA TYR A 186 -10.02 27.23 23.39
C TYR A 186 -11.49 27.67 23.48
N SER A 187 -12.12 27.57 24.64
CA SER A 187 -13.55 27.81 24.90
C SER A 187 -14.27 29.05 24.31
N GLY A 188 -14.84 28.97 23.10
CA GLY A 188 -15.87 29.90 22.57
C GLY A 188 -15.97 30.02 21.03
N ALA A 189 -17.12 29.60 20.44
CA ALA A 189 -17.29 28.94 19.10
C ALA A 189 -16.36 29.32 17.93
N ILE A 190 -15.10 28.89 18.00
CA ILE A 190 -14.14 29.06 16.91
C ILE A 190 -13.29 27.78 16.74
N SER A 191 -12.61 27.80 15.60
CA SER A 191 -12.34 26.72 14.67
C SER A 191 -11.33 27.22 13.62
N SER A 192 -10.66 26.34 12.85
CA SER A 192 -9.37 26.60 12.14
C SER A 192 -8.67 25.28 11.68
N ASN A 193 -8.83 24.86 10.41
CA ASN A 193 -9.19 23.46 10.15
C ASN A 193 -8.10 22.33 10.30
N PRO A 194 -8.35 21.17 11.00
CA PRO A 194 -7.31 20.37 11.71
C PRO A 194 -6.81 18.96 11.27
N SER A 195 -6.19 18.85 10.11
CA SER A 195 -5.57 17.71 9.38
C SER A 195 -4.47 16.71 9.91
N ASP A 196 -4.42 15.51 9.32
CA ASP A 196 -3.44 14.39 9.28
C ASP A 196 -2.42 14.06 10.45
N PHE A 197 -2.23 12.76 10.86
CA PHE A 197 -1.89 12.29 12.25
C PHE A 197 -0.91 11.08 12.51
N ALA A 198 -0.47 10.79 13.79
CA ALA A 198 0.88 10.23 14.15
C ALA A 198 1.12 9.16 15.24
N VAL A 199 2.30 8.45 15.24
CA VAL A 199 2.58 7.25 16.08
C VAL A 199 3.99 6.88 16.75
N LEU A 200 4.92 7.59 17.44
CA LEU A 200 6.08 7.09 18.30
C LEU A 200 5.88 6.09 19.51
N GLY A 201 6.50 4.96 19.89
CA GLY A 201 6.38 4.34 21.29
C GLY A 201 5.03 4.06 22.13
N SER A 202 4.12 5.00 22.55
CA SER A 202 2.77 4.88 23.28
C SER A 202 1.97 6.19 23.80
N GLU A 203 1.14 6.96 23.00
CA GLU A 203 0.49 8.35 23.06
C GLU A 203 0.09 8.90 21.59
N LEU A 204 -0.49 10.12 21.30
CA LEU A 204 -0.68 10.90 19.99
C LEU A 204 -0.02 12.30 20.06
N LEU A 205 0.05 13.02 18.93
CA LEU A 205 0.61 14.33 18.62
C LEU A 205 -0.22 15.05 17.41
N PHE A 206 -0.77 16.33 17.43
CA PHE A 206 -1.49 17.25 16.39
C PHE A 206 -1.72 18.88 16.44
N SER A 207 -2.09 19.69 15.39
CA SER A 207 -2.18 21.23 15.40
C SER A 207 -3.25 22.13 16.17
N ALA A 208 -3.01 23.37 16.70
CA ALA A 208 -3.75 23.93 17.89
C ALA A 208 -3.75 25.48 18.27
N GLN A 209 -4.24 25.91 19.48
CA GLN A 209 -4.01 27.29 20.07
C GLN A 209 -3.77 27.54 21.63
N ASN A 210 -3.75 28.82 22.09
CA ASN A 210 -4.22 29.35 23.43
C ASN A 210 -4.94 30.70 23.28
N GLY A 211 -5.26 31.09 22.05
CA GLY A 211 -5.49 32.49 21.73
C GLY A 211 -4.26 33.29 21.44
N PHE A 212 -3.15 32.65 21.11
CA PHE A 212 -1.95 33.37 20.70
C PHE A 212 -1.36 33.03 19.31
N GLY A 213 -1.72 31.94 18.59
CA GLY A 213 -0.92 31.53 17.41
C GLY A 213 -1.26 30.22 16.63
N ILE A 214 -0.24 29.49 16.14
CA ILE A 214 -0.17 28.06 15.66
C ILE A 214 1.28 27.53 16.18
N GLU A 215 1.61 26.58 17.19
CA GLU A 215 2.70 25.70 18.02
C GLU A 215 2.37 24.21 18.54
N LEU A 216 3.22 23.16 18.48
CA LEU A 216 2.80 21.76 18.88
C LEU A 216 2.19 21.37 20.30
N PHE A 217 1.60 20.18 20.56
CA PHE A 217 1.00 19.59 21.82
C PHE A 217 1.51 18.10 22.14
N HIS A 218 0.80 17.24 22.91
CA HIS A 218 1.14 15.80 23.25
C HIS A 218 -0.16 14.91 23.59
N SER A 219 -0.25 13.57 23.82
CA SER A 219 -1.54 12.83 24.14
C SER A 219 -1.62 11.33 24.55
N ASP A 220 -2.34 10.86 25.61
CA ASP A 220 -2.60 9.42 25.92
C ASP A 220 -4.04 8.89 25.76
N GLY A 221 -4.99 9.78 25.52
CA GLY A 221 -6.40 9.51 25.60
C GLY A 221 -6.95 9.58 27.04
N THR A 222 -6.82 10.71 27.74
CA THR A 222 -7.57 11.01 28.98
C THR A 222 -7.75 12.50 29.21
N ASP A 223 -8.88 13.01 29.76
CA ASP A 223 -9.07 14.45 30.18
C ASP A 223 -7.85 14.99 30.94
N ALA A 224 -7.25 14.15 31.76
CA ALA A 224 -6.09 14.52 32.53
C ALA A 224 -4.84 14.76 31.67
N GLY A 225 -4.78 14.09 30.52
CA GLY A 225 -3.61 13.50 29.88
C GLY A 225 -2.96 14.34 28.82
N THR A 226 -3.35 15.61 28.68
CA THR A 226 -2.53 16.61 27.99
C THR A 226 -2.52 17.94 28.73
N GLY A 227 -1.60 18.82 28.34
CA GLY A 227 -1.67 20.27 28.34
C GLY A 227 -0.51 20.82 27.51
N ILE A 228 -0.03 22.02 27.80
CA ILE A 228 1.26 22.49 27.28
C ILE A 228 2.36 21.46 27.53
N VAL A 229 3.05 21.17 26.45
CA VAL A 229 4.27 20.40 26.40
C VAL A 229 5.34 21.47 26.71
N LYS A 230 5.68 22.42 25.80
CA LYS A 230 6.55 23.58 26.14
C LYS A 230 6.20 24.89 25.42
N ASN A 231 6.89 25.33 24.36
CA ASN A 231 6.86 26.66 23.70
C ASN A 231 8.21 26.82 22.94
N ILE A 232 8.21 27.12 21.63
CA ILE A 232 9.39 27.30 20.80
C ILE A 232 9.58 28.79 20.38
N GLU A 233 8.88 29.44 19.43
CA GLU A 233 9.15 30.86 19.15
C GLU A 233 8.55 31.80 20.21
N ALA A 234 9.33 32.06 21.25
CA ALA A 234 9.09 32.86 22.47
C ALA A 234 8.01 34.02 22.58
N GLY A 235 6.76 33.96 22.08
CA GLY A 235 5.76 35.06 22.18
C GLY A 235 4.25 34.83 21.92
N SER A 236 3.76 34.89 20.66
CA SER A 236 2.32 34.79 20.26
C SER A 236 1.97 35.10 18.76
N GLU A 237 2.40 34.34 17.76
CA GLU A 237 2.00 34.47 16.33
C GLU A 237 2.02 33.07 15.63
N SER A 238 2.16 32.95 14.30
CA SER A 238 1.69 31.75 13.57
C SER A 238 2.44 31.41 12.27
N SER A 239 2.31 30.16 11.82
CA SER A 239 3.46 29.52 11.19
C SER A 239 3.17 28.68 9.90
N PHE A 240 1.93 28.20 9.63
CA PHE A 240 1.23 27.81 8.34
C PHE A 240 1.71 26.70 7.31
N PRO A 241 0.92 25.63 6.96
CA PRO A 241 1.06 24.31 7.63
C PRO A 241 0.82 22.92 6.84
N ALA A 242 1.79 21.94 6.80
CA ALA A 242 1.79 20.53 6.20
C ALA A 242 2.51 19.24 6.94
N GLU A 243 2.46 18.00 6.38
CA GLU A 243 3.35 16.75 6.15
C GLU A 243 3.88 15.45 6.96
N LEU A 244 4.37 15.43 8.20
CA LEU A 244 4.76 14.31 9.17
C LEU A 244 4.63 12.65 8.82
N THR A 245 5.61 11.66 9.03
CA THR A 245 5.61 10.07 9.10
C THR A 245 6.64 9.19 10.12
N ASN A 246 7.47 8.04 10.00
CA ASN A 246 7.96 7.09 11.18
C ASN A 246 9.36 6.31 11.56
N VAL A 247 10.30 6.68 12.47
CA VAL A 247 11.68 6.02 12.81
C VAL A 247 11.88 4.75 13.75
N ALA A 248 12.46 4.87 14.98
CA ALA A 248 12.64 3.82 16.02
C ALA A 248 12.57 4.35 17.49
N GLY A 249 11.55 5.16 17.83
CA GLY A 249 11.31 5.77 19.17
C GLY A 249 11.49 7.30 19.27
N THR A 250 11.45 8.00 18.13
CA THR A 250 12.16 9.25 17.78
C THR A 250 11.58 9.88 16.44
N VAL A 251 10.76 10.96 16.29
CA VAL A 251 10.33 11.55 14.94
C VAL A 251 10.21 13.16 14.85
N PHE A 252 9.74 13.96 13.83
CA PHE A 252 10.32 15.27 13.25
C PHE A 252 9.34 16.42 12.52
N PHE A 253 9.21 17.80 12.66
CA PHE A 253 8.19 18.76 11.95
C PHE A 253 8.39 20.33 11.43
N ARG A 254 7.54 21.11 10.66
CA ARG A 254 7.90 22.50 10.05
C ARG A 254 7.47 23.97 10.48
N ALA A 255 6.50 24.44 11.31
CA ALA A 255 6.14 25.90 11.74
C ALA A 255 6.94 27.18 11.31
N TYR A 256 6.57 28.48 10.70
CA TYR A 256 7.09 29.95 10.00
C TYR A 256 7.31 30.25 8.44
N ASP A 257 8.55 30.11 7.96
CA ASP A 257 9.48 30.56 6.91
C ASP A 257 10.84 29.71 6.80
N ASP A 258 11.05 28.48 7.40
CA ASP A 258 11.01 27.11 6.76
C ASP A 258 12.13 25.95 7.01
N GLU A 259 12.81 25.82 8.19
CA GLU A 259 14.05 25.13 8.81
C GLU A 259 14.02 24.11 10.03
N LEU A 260 14.14 22.79 9.79
CA LEU A 260 13.89 21.57 10.64
C LEU A 260 14.36 21.31 12.14
N TRP A 261 14.07 20.16 12.78
CA TRP A 261 14.39 19.89 14.23
C TRP A 261 14.59 18.40 14.67
N LYS A 262 14.10 17.95 15.88
CA LYS A 262 13.91 16.54 16.31
C LYS A 262 13.11 16.32 17.59
N THR A 263 12.50 15.14 17.85
CA THR A 263 11.82 14.79 19.13
C THR A 263 11.82 13.28 19.48
N ASP A 264 12.20 12.89 20.72
CA ASP A 264 12.14 11.59 21.48
C ASP A 264 10.90 11.45 22.34
N GLY A 265 10.46 12.51 23.01
CA GLY A 265 10.78 13.94 22.84
C GLY A 265 10.32 14.79 23.99
N THR A 266 11.15 14.81 24.98
CA THR A 266 10.75 15.37 26.25
C THR A 266 10.91 16.89 26.28
N GLY A 267 10.79 17.50 27.46
CA GLY A 267 11.01 18.94 27.70
C GLY A 267 12.37 19.46 27.26
N ALA A 268 13.27 18.50 27.11
CA ALA A 268 14.44 18.58 26.28
C ALA A 268 14.30 17.46 25.24
N GLY A 269 13.69 17.78 24.10
CA GLY A 269 13.61 16.94 22.91
C GLY A 269 14.06 17.62 21.59
N THR A 270 13.88 18.93 21.48
CA THR A 270 14.17 19.82 20.33
C THR A 270 15.25 20.81 20.70
N VAL A 271 15.93 21.29 19.67
CA VAL A 271 16.86 22.41 19.56
C VAL A 271 17.21 22.53 18.08
N LYS A 272 18.03 23.51 17.74
CA LYS A 272 18.42 23.80 16.38
C LYS A 272 19.44 22.76 15.84
N VAL A 273 19.06 21.86 14.92
CA VAL A 273 19.84 20.94 14.02
C VAL A 273 20.25 21.19 12.51
N LYS A 274 20.07 22.26 11.67
CA LYS A 274 20.71 22.51 10.30
C LYS A 274 20.30 23.73 9.43
N ASP A 275 21.21 24.46 8.82
CA ASP A 275 20.89 25.39 7.73
C ASP A 275 21.21 24.91 6.26
N ILE A 276 20.38 25.22 5.26
CA ILE A 276 20.45 24.98 3.80
C ILE A 276 19.98 26.28 3.07
N SER A 277 18.69 26.63 3.21
CA SER A 277 17.96 27.83 2.78
C SER A 277 18.49 29.14 3.24
N LEU A 278 19.25 29.73 2.37
CA LEU A 278 20.02 30.85 2.81
C LEU A 278 19.88 31.93 1.71
N PHE A 279 19.04 32.96 1.96
CA PHE A 279 18.83 34.30 1.33
C PHE A 279 17.73 34.58 0.24
N SER A 280 16.43 34.30 0.45
CA SER A 280 15.30 34.54 -0.49
C SER A 280 13.92 34.21 0.10
N THR A 281 12.82 34.74 -0.46
CA THR A 281 11.43 34.32 -0.13
C THR A 281 10.62 33.94 -1.39
N ASP A 282 11.30 33.75 -2.52
CA ASP A 282 10.73 33.39 -3.83
C ASP A 282 11.25 31.99 -4.21
N ILE A 283 10.84 31.01 -3.41
CA ILE A 283 11.42 29.66 -3.28
C ILE A 283 10.25 28.66 -3.16
N ALA A 284 10.46 27.36 -3.47
CA ALA A 284 9.35 26.43 -3.79
C ALA A 284 9.04 25.40 -2.68
N PRO A 285 7.83 25.39 -2.07
CA PRO A 285 7.47 24.84 -0.74
C PRO A 285 7.13 23.33 -0.74
N LEU A 286 5.99 22.87 -0.18
CA LEU A 286 6.03 22.08 1.07
C LEU A 286 4.96 21.05 1.44
N GLU A 287 4.68 20.16 0.50
CA GLU A 287 3.83 18.98 0.62
C GLU A 287 4.70 17.67 0.83
N ASP A 288 4.33 16.43 0.47
CA ASP A 288 4.22 15.05 1.13
C ASP A 288 5.38 14.07 1.57
N PHE A 289 5.55 13.75 2.87
CA PHE A 289 6.66 12.89 3.37
C PHE A 289 6.18 11.48 3.85
N LEU A 290 7.06 10.46 3.86
CA LEU A 290 6.73 9.03 4.09
C LEU A 290 7.95 8.13 4.46
N ALA A 291 7.89 6.80 4.57
CA ALA A 291 8.83 5.95 5.31
C ALA A 291 9.72 4.94 4.57
N VAL A 292 11.01 4.75 4.92
CA VAL A 292 11.67 3.42 4.82
C VAL A 292 12.89 3.22 5.73
N GLY A 293 13.03 2.01 6.31
CA GLY A 293 14.30 1.50 6.83
C GLY A 293 14.93 2.40 7.90
N SER A 294 16.18 2.84 7.66
CA SER A 294 16.80 3.91 8.47
C SER A 294 17.14 5.20 7.71
N THR A 295 16.15 5.81 7.03
CA THR A 295 16.40 6.67 5.86
C THR A 295 15.28 7.66 5.40
N LEU A 296 15.53 8.83 4.75
CA LEU A 296 14.52 9.92 4.49
C LEU A 296 14.74 11.16 3.46
N PHE A 297 13.68 11.71 2.75
CA PHE A 297 13.66 12.60 1.50
C PHE A 297 13.44 14.17 1.64
N PHE A 298 12.66 15.15 0.95
CA PHE A 298 12.47 16.75 1.00
C PHE A 298 12.67 18.02 -0.01
N GLN A 299 11.79 18.93 -0.53
CA GLN A 299 11.96 19.84 -1.76
C GLN A 299 11.75 21.30 -1.62
N GLY A 300 12.83 22.04 -1.82
CA GLY A 300 12.70 23.43 -2.20
C GLY A 300 14.02 23.95 -2.63
N ASP A 301 14.26 25.23 -2.38
CA ASP A 301 14.94 26.05 -3.35
C ASP A 301 16.06 27.00 -2.80
N ASP A 302 17.20 26.48 -2.28
CA ASP A 302 18.54 27.13 -2.08
C ASP A 302 18.97 28.29 -3.02
N GLY A 303 18.18 28.81 -3.97
CA GLY A 303 18.57 29.32 -5.30
C GLY A 303 20.06 29.49 -5.72
N SER A 304 20.87 28.43 -5.66
CA SER A 304 21.66 27.76 -6.70
C SER A 304 20.86 27.42 -7.98
N ASN A 305 20.30 26.21 -8.30
CA ASN A 305 19.80 25.02 -7.51
C ASN A 305 18.30 24.60 -7.55
N GLY A 306 17.31 25.47 -7.81
CA GLY A 306 15.86 25.21 -7.60
C GLY A 306 15.27 24.21 -6.56
N ALA A 307 14.00 23.86 -6.73
CA ALA A 307 13.20 22.87 -5.98
C ALA A 307 13.55 21.33 -6.11
N GLU A 308 14.55 20.69 -5.44
CA GLU A 308 15.39 19.56 -6.02
C GLU A 308 15.29 18.01 -5.83
N VAL A 309 16.35 17.22 -5.48
CA VAL A 309 16.46 15.99 -4.65
C VAL A 309 17.68 16.08 -3.61
N TRP A 310 17.84 15.35 -2.48
CA TRP A 310 18.80 15.51 -1.29
C TRP A 310 19.00 14.16 -0.56
N VAL A 311 19.21 14.01 0.80
CA VAL A 311 19.18 12.82 1.77
C VAL A 311 19.56 13.14 3.23
N SER A 312 18.94 12.57 4.30
CA SER A 312 19.61 12.40 5.64
C SER A 312 19.29 11.28 6.70
N ASP A 313 20.34 10.76 7.38
CA ASP A 313 20.35 9.97 8.66
C ASP A 313 20.33 10.93 9.87
N GLY A 314 21.41 11.72 9.96
CA GLY A 314 21.59 12.96 10.71
C GLY A 314 22.65 13.14 11.83
N THR A 315 22.89 14.41 12.18
CA THR A 315 23.74 15.09 13.23
C THR A 315 24.25 16.37 12.60
N SER A 316 25.22 17.06 13.20
CA SER A 316 25.91 18.25 12.69
C SER A 316 26.57 18.09 11.28
N GLY A 317 26.14 17.16 10.41
CA GLY A 317 26.49 17.18 9.00
C GLY A 317 26.09 15.91 8.20
N GLY A 318 24.82 15.56 8.17
CA GLY A 318 24.27 14.65 7.21
C GLY A 318 24.13 15.30 5.85
N THR A 319 22.96 15.84 5.60
CA THR A 319 22.54 16.77 4.55
C THR A 319 23.61 17.54 3.71
N VAL A 320 23.80 17.32 2.40
CA VAL A 320 24.78 17.96 1.40
C VAL A 320 24.47 17.56 -0.04
N MET A 321 25.34 17.24 -1.06
CA MET A 321 24.91 16.85 -2.42
C MET A 321 24.99 15.30 -2.79
N VAL A 322 23.99 14.59 -3.34
CA VAL A 322 24.02 13.22 -3.87
C VAL A 322 24.35 13.48 -5.31
N LYS A 323 23.46 13.19 -6.25
CA LYS A 323 23.74 13.62 -7.59
C LYS A 323 22.92 14.82 -7.92
N ASP A 324 23.67 15.90 -7.98
CA ASP A 324 23.42 17.06 -8.75
C ASP A 324 22.90 16.57 -10.17
N ILE A 325 21.83 17.08 -10.81
CA ILE A 325 21.29 16.70 -12.14
C ILE A 325 20.97 17.79 -13.19
N LEU A 326 19.73 18.24 -13.50
CA LEU A 326 19.57 19.21 -14.62
C LEU A 326 20.08 20.54 -14.11
N SER A 327 21.17 21.04 -14.64
CA SER A 327 22.13 21.70 -13.76
C SER A 327 22.29 23.19 -13.93
N GLY A 328 22.39 23.93 -12.80
CA GLY A 328 22.46 25.36 -12.34
C GLY A 328 21.14 26.22 -12.16
N GLY A 329 21.03 27.30 -11.37
CA GLY A 329 19.91 28.28 -11.57
C GLY A 329 18.42 27.91 -11.29
N ASP A 330 17.71 27.30 -12.27
CA ASP A 330 16.22 27.17 -12.39
C ASP A 330 15.56 26.31 -11.28
N GLY A 331 14.24 26.01 -11.33
CA GLY A 331 13.50 25.22 -10.31
C GLY A 331 12.50 24.19 -10.85
N SER A 332 12.19 23.18 -10.02
CA SER A 332 11.96 21.82 -10.53
C SER A 332 10.69 21.10 -10.05
N PHE A 333 10.43 20.93 -8.74
CA PHE A 333 9.11 20.59 -8.13
C PHE A 333 8.65 19.12 -7.87
N PRO A 334 9.34 18.29 -7.06
CA PRO A 334 8.94 16.89 -6.89
C PRO A 334 7.80 16.45 -5.94
N ASN A 335 6.59 16.26 -6.44
CA ASN A 335 5.39 15.72 -5.75
C ASN A 335 5.36 14.21 -5.30
N HIS A 336 4.27 13.69 -4.68
CA HIS A 336 3.72 12.30 -4.52
C HIS A 336 4.51 11.03 -3.98
N PHE A 337 4.55 10.68 -2.69
CA PHE A 337 5.56 9.69 -2.18
C PHE A 337 5.02 8.35 -1.56
N THR A 338 5.70 7.18 -1.67
CA THR A 338 5.40 5.76 -1.18
C THR A 338 6.63 4.88 -0.71
N ASN A 339 6.60 3.54 -0.46
CA ASN A 339 7.69 2.59 0.00
C ASN A 339 7.82 1.29 -0.86
N VAL A 340 8.95 0.56 -0.94
CA VAL A 340 9.15 -0.75 -1.67
C VAL A 340 10.17 -1.63 -0.85
N GLY A 341 10.31 -1.46 0.48
CA GLY A 341 11.18 -2.32 1.32
C GLY A 341 12.64 -1.90 1.63
N GLY A 342 13.11 -0.74 1.17
CA GLY A 342 14.47 -0.18 1.39
C GLY A 342 15.19 0.72 0.34
N THR A 343 14.56 1.39 -0.65
CA THR A 343 15.18 1.92 -1.91
C THR A 343 14.32 2.82 -2.88
N LEU A 344 13.95 4.06 -2.61
CA LEU A 344 12.74 4.84 -3.11
C LEU A 344 12.50 5.68 -4.48
N PHE A 345 11.88 5.16 -5.57
CA PHE A 345 11.50 5.49 -7.03
C PHE A 345 10.55 6.67 -7.47
N PHE A 346 10.61 7.46 -8.61
CA PHE A 346 9.79 8.76 -8.78
C PHE A 346 9.18 9.53 -10.11
N GLN A 347 8.96 10.91 -10.31
CA GLN A 347 8.53 11.78 -11.53
C GLN A 347 9.38 13.08 -11.92
N ALA A 348 9.19 13.76 -13.09
CA ALA A 348 9.79 15.02 -13.66
C ALA A 348 11.37 15.24 -13.84
N SER A 349 12.03 16.21 -14.56
CA SER A 349 11.98 16.94 -15.87
C SER A 349 13.27 17.70 -16.33
N ASP A 350 13.82 17.47 -17.56
CA ASP A 350 14.81 18.34 -18.27
C ASP A 350 14.48 18.85 -19.68
N SER A 351 15.34 19.77 -20.11
CA SER A 351 15.62 20.24 -21.47
C SER A 351 15.75 19.20 -22.61
N THR A 352 15.56 17.90 -22.37
CA THR A 352 15.93 16.82 -23.30
C THR A 352 14.88 15.72 -23.29
N ASN A 353 14.91 14.75 -22.38
CA ASN A 353 13.69 14.01 -22.07
C ASN A 353 12.94 14.86 -20.99
N GLY A 354 12.06 15.75 -21.45
CA GLY A 354 10.91 16.31 -20.71
C GLY A 354 10.99 16.38 -19.19
N THR A 355 10.70 15.25 -18.51
CA THR A 355 9.86 15.01 -17.29
C THR A 355 10.02 13.63 -16.54
N GLU A 356 11.23 13.03 -16.29
CA GLU A 356 11.35 11.52 -16.23
C GLU A 356 12.53 10.64 -15.58
N LEU A 357 12.30 9.33 -15.30
CA LEU A 357 12.68 8.47 -14.12
C LEU A 357 14.16 8.24 -13.72
N TRP A 358 14.52 7.79 -12.48
CA TRP A 358 15.91 7.57 -11.95
C TRP A 358 16.12 6.44 -10.85
N LYS A 359 17.29 6.18 -10.15
CA LYS A 359 17.53 5.11 -9.05
C LYS A 359 18.75 5.23 -8.01
N SER A 360 18.71 5.81 -6.77
CA SER A 360 19.93 6.18 -5.92
C SER A 360 20.25 5.88 -4.36
N ASP A 361 20.26 4.64 -3.78
CA ASP A 361 20.21 4.19 -2.31
C ASP A 361 20.42 5.09 -1.15
N GLY A 362 21.53 5.76 -1.27
CA GLY A 362 22.38 6.16 -0.21
C GLY A 362 23.20 7.32 -0.73
N THR A 363 23.13 7.60 -2.04
CA THR A 363 24.16 8.36 -2.70
C THR A 363 23.92 8.75 -4.17
N SER A 364 24.85 9.52 -4.75
CA SER A 364 24.95 9.84 -6.18
C SER A 364 25.51 8.71 -6.99
N GLY A 365 25.88 7.61 -6.36
CA GLY A 365 26.53 6.49 -6.98
C GLY A 365 25.52 5.60 -7.63
N GLY A 366 24.57 6.18 -8.33
CA GLY A 366 23.46 5.44 -8.84
C GLY A 366 22.40 6.32 -9.33
N THR A 367 22.70 6.61 -10.55
CA THR A 367 22.16 7.68 -11.29
C THR A 367 22.59 7.16 -12.65
N VAL A 368 21.88 6.11 -13.13
CA VAL A 368 22.12 5.12 -14.22
C VAL A 368 20.97 4.93 -15.31
N LEU A 369 20.68 5.83 -16.26
CA LEU A 369 19.53 6.01 -17.21
C LEU A 369 18.83 4.78 -17.80
N VAL A 370 17.50 4.62 -17.67
CA VAL A 370 16.81 3.33 -17.89
C VAL A 370 15.31 3.13 -18.34
N LYS A 371 14.33 4.06 -18.50
CA LYS A 371 13.20 3.86 -19.51
C LYS A 371 12.29 5.04 -20.05
N ASP A 372 12.21 5.19 -21.39
CA ASP A 372 11.77 6.41 -22.12
C ASP A 372 10.32 6.51 -22.73
N ILE A 373 9.31 6.96 -21.98
CA ILE A 373 7.86 7.23 -22.32
C ILE A 373 7.41 8.07 -23.53
N TYR A 374 7.33 9.41 -23.46
CA TYR A 374 6.64 10.24 -24.44
C TYR A 374 7.56 11.01 -25.40
N PRO A 375 8.05 10.40 -26.48
CA PRO A 375 9.44 10.69 -26.72
C PRO A 375 9.67 11.91 -27.64
N GLY A 376 10.16 12.99 -27.02
CA GLY A 376 10.18 14.42 -27.39
C GLY A 376 10.95 15.28 -26.35
N VAL A 377 10.55 16.52 -26.08
CA VAL A 377 10.98 17.26 -24.84
C VAL A 377 9.74 17.50 -23.97
N ASP A 378 8.88 16.49 -23.96
CA ASP A 378 7.44 16.60 -23.85
C ASP A 378 6.97 15.43 -22.97
N GLY A 379 6.86 15.65 -21.66
CA GLY A 379 6.52 14.59 -20.72
C GLY A 379 5.10 14.03 -20.83
N ALA A 380 4.99 12.72 -20.66
CA ALA A 380 3.79 11.94 -20.32
C ALA A 380 2.92 12.51 -19.16
N VAL A 381 3.52 13.17 -18.15
CA VAL A 381 2.93 13.76 -16.92
C VAL A 381 2.44 12.80 -15.82
N PRO A 382 3.36 12.46 -14.89
CA PRO A 382 3.13 11.63 -13.74
C PRO A 382 2.34 12.02 -12.48
N ASP A 383 1.70 11.03 -11.83
CA ASP A 383 0.83 11.15 -10.66
C ASP A 383 0.72 9.88 -9.75
N ASP A 384 0.32 10.05 -8.47
CA ASP A 384 -0.44 9.13 -7.56
C ASP A 384 0.04 7.69 -7.15
N LEU A 385 0.43 7.44 -5.87
CA LEU A 385 1.47 6.43 -5.53
C LEU A 385 1.33 5.36 -4.43
N VAL A 386 1.68 4.04 -4.59
CA VAL A 386 1.27 3.04 -3.52
C VAL A 386 1.78 1.51 -3.30
N THR A 387 2.03 1.00 -2.07
CA THR A 387 2.91 -0.22 -1.80
C THR A 387 2.47 -1.52 -1.06
N ASN A 388 2.94 -2.72 -1.50
CA ASN A 388 3.46 -3.81 -0.62
C ASN A 388 5.01 -3.80 -0.42
N GLY A 389 5.84 -4.30 -1.36
CA GLY A 389 7.33 -4.22 -1.31
C GLY A 389 8.23 -4.78 -2.46
N THR A 390 7.75 -5.70 -3.33
CA THR A 390 8.40 -6.34 -4.49
C THR A 390 8.08 -5.45 -5.70
N THR A 391 7.31 -5.93 -6.63
CA THR A 391 7.00 -5.44 -7.95
C THR A 391 5.89 -4.35 -7.97
N LEU A 392 5.97 -3.33 -8.83
CA LEU A 392 5.42 -1.95 -8.67
C LEU A 392 4.92 -1.35 -10.03
N TYR A 393 4.02 -0.39 -10.28
CA TYR A 393 3.70 0.11 -11.66
C TYR A 393 2.54 1.10 -11.76
N PHE A 394 2.41 1.82 -12.89
CA PHE A 394 1.80 3.15 -12.93
C PHE A 394 1.56 3.84 -14.29
N GLN A 395 1.35 5.20 -14.32
CA GLN A 395 0.66 6.11 -15.28
C GLN A 395 1.29 6.97 -16.41
N ALA A 396 0.46 7.51 -17.32
CA ALA A 396 0.67 8.69 -18.19
C ALA A 396 1.64 8.70 -19.42
N ASN A 397 1.40 9.68 -20.30
CA ASN A 397 1.21 9.58 -21.76
C ASN A 397 2.38 9.56 -22.75
N ASP A 398 2.84 8.39 -23.24
CA ASP A 398 3.71 8.09 -24.40
C ASP A 398 3.45 8.83 -25.72
N GLY A 399 2.25 9.32 -25.94
CA GLY A 399 1.89 10.09 -27.13
C GLY A 399 1.86 9.31 -28.45
N VAL A 400 2.05 7.99 -28.45
CA VAL A 400 1.37 7.11 -29.41
C VAL A 400 -0.09 6.98 -28.98
N ASN A 401 -0.38 6.89 -27.67
CA ASN A 401 -1.65 6.34 -27.18
C ASN A 401 -2.41 7.15 -26.07
N GLY A 402 -1.83 7.69 -25.00
CA GLY A 402 -2.57 8.57 -24.07
C GLY A 402 -2.25 8.42 -22.58
N ILE A 403 -3.02 9.04 -21.69
CA ILE A 403 -2.83 8.89 -20.24
C ILE A 403 -3.23 7.44 -19.80
N GLU A 404 -2.25 6.53 -19.59
CA GLU A 404 -2.35 5.02 -19.61
C GLU A 404 -1.32 4.23 -18.68
N LEU A 405 -0.66 3.06 -18.99
CA LEU A 405 -0.37 1.82 -18.02
C LEU A 405 1.20 1.52 -18.36
N TRP A 406 2.21 1.23 -17.44
CA TRP A 406 3.41 0.28 -17.64
C TRP A 406 4.22 -0.37 -16.37
N GLU A 407 5.21 -1.35 -16.47
CA GLU A 407 6.03 -2.22 -15.45
C GLU A 407 7.62 -1.95 -15.33
N SER A 408 8.43 -2.58 -14.45
CA SER A 408 9.92 -2.65 -14.23
C SER A 408 10.47 -3.78 -13.32
N ASP A 409 11.70 -3.63 -12.79
CA ASP A 409 12.14 -3.79 -11.38
C ASP A 409 13.12 -2.65 -11.07
N GLY A 410 12.69 -1.44 -11.33
CA GLY A 410 13.55 -0.30 -11.55
C GLY A 410 14.70 -0.59 -12.52
N THR A 411 14.46 -1.21 -13.67
CA THR A 411 15.44 -1.33 -14.77
C THR A 411 14.78 -1.23 -16.16
N ALA A 412 15.39 -1.85 -17.18
CA ALA A 412 15.62 -1.37 -18.54
C ALA A 412 14.66 -1.91 -19.61
N VAL A 413 15.20 -2.65 -20.59
CA VAL A 413 14.60 -3.56 -21.61
C VAL A 413 13.29 -4.24 -21.22
N GLY A 414 13.05 -4.27 -19.93
CA GLY A 414 12.29 -5.20 -19.18
C GLY A 414 11.13 -4.53 -18.59
N THR A 415 11.24 -3.26 -18.22
CA THR A 415 10.27 -2.27 -18.63
C THR A 415 9.97 -2.65 -20.14
N VAL A 416 8.91 -3.54 -20.45
CA VAL A 416 7.96 -4.19 -21.55
C VAL A 416 6.39 -3.88 -21.92
N LEU A 417 5.31 -4.74 -21.89
CA LEU A 417 3.86 -4.44 -22.37
C LEU A 417 2.57 -5.00 -21.62
N LEU A 418 1.45 -4.23 -21.56
CA LEU A 418 0.08 -4.61 -21.08
C LEU A 418 -1.08 -4.39 -22.11
N LYS A 419 -2.35 -3.96 -21.84
CA LYS A 419 -3.53 -4.28 -22.74
C LYS A 419 -4.17 -3.19 -23.52
N ASP A 420 -4.44 -3.56 -24.77
CA ASP A 420 -5.38 -3.01 -25.74
C ASP A 420 -6.89 -2.95 -25.18
N ILE A 421 -8.04 -3.22 -25.85
CA ILE A 421 -9.51 -2.97 -25.50
C ILE A 421 -10.35 -1.62 -25.28
N TYR A 422 -9.88 -0.36 -25.17
CA TYR A 422 -10.42 0.93 -25.76
C TYR A 422 -9.39 1.86 -26.46
N ALA A 423 -9.30 1.95 -27.80
CA ALA A 423 -8.01 1.99 -28.51
C ALA A 423 -7.11 3.19 -28.45
N GLY A 424 -5.82 2.83 -28.48
CA GLY A 424 -4.77 3.57 -29.15
C GLY A 424 -4.68 4.96 -28.57
N ALA A 425 -4.94 5.99 -29.38
CA ALA A 425 -4.76 7.40 -29.02
C ALA A 425 -5.79 8.02 -28.03
N ASN A 426 -6.40 7.26 -27.10
CA ASN A 426 -7.41 7.76 -26.16
C ASN A 426 -7.14 7.42 -24.68
N GLY A 427 -6.21 8.16 -24.06
CA GLY A 427 -5.96 8.16 -22.62
C GLY A 427 -7.16 7.90 -21.72
N SER A 428 -6.98 6.97 -20.78
CA SER A 428 -7.98 6.53 -19.81
C SER A 428 -7.92 7.24 -18.46
N ALA A 429 -6.87 7.95 -18.06
CA ALA A 429 -6.93 8.77 -16.83
C ALA A 429 -7.42 8.08 -15.51
N PRO A 430 -6.89 6.90 -15.10
CA PRO A 430 -6.91 6.53 -13.69
C PRO A 430 -6.20 7.49 -12.73
N ASP A 431 -6.44 7.23 -11.45
CA ASP A 431 -6.52 8.23 -10.40
C ASP A 431 -6.59 7.48 -9.06
N SER A 432 -5.74 7.82 -8.09
CA SER A 432 -5.69 7.41 -6.68
C SER A 432 -5.52 5.89 -6.36
N MET A 433 -4.62 5.40 -5.46
CA MET A 433 -4.26 3.93 -5.35
C MET A 433 -3.98 3.21 -3.95
N ALA A 434 -3.90 1.82 -3.86
CA ALA A 434 -3.41 0.81 -2.78
C ALA A 434 -3.63 -0.82 -2.85
N THR A 435 -3.74 -1.68 -1.79
CA THR A 435 -2.91 -2.94 -1.58
C THR A 435 -3.43 -4.40 -1.12
N PHE A 436 -4.66 -4.94 -1.31
CA PHE A 436 -5.14 -6.12 -0.46
C PHE A 436 -4.63 -7.44 -0.78
N GLY A 437 -4.63 -8.32 0.24
CA GLY A 437 -4.89 -9.73 0.12
C GLY A 437 -4.12 -10.32 -1.01
N ALA A 438 -4.64 -11.21 -1.84
CA ALA A 438 -3.79 -11.67 -2.92
C ALA A 438 -3.49 -10.59 -4.00
N ASN A 439 -3.83 -9.30 -3.91
CA ASN A 439 -3.97 -8.38 -5.06
C ASN A 439 -3.75 -6.85 -4.75
N PHE A 440 -4.25 -5.92 -5.59
CA PHE A 440 -4.30 -4.45 -5.36
C PHE A 440 -5.57 -3.84 -5.97
N VAL A 441 -5.80 -2.52 -6.25
CA VAL A 441 -6.63 -2.12 -7.45
C VAL A 441 -6.18 -0.87 -8.28
N PHE A 442 -7.05 -0.14 -9.01
CA PHE A 442 -6.66 0.95 -9.93
C PHE A 442 -7.84 1.92 -10.24
N ALA A 443 -7.81 2.72 -11.33
CA ALA A 443 -8.99 3.50 -11.79
C ALA A 443 -9.29 3.86 -13.31
N ALA A 444 -9.32 3.03 -14.37
CA ALA A 444 -9.26 3.57 -15.78
C ALA A 444 -10.51 3.87 -16.66
N ASN A 445 -10.55 5.02 -17.36
CA ASN A 445 -11.74 5.62 -18.02
C ASN A 445 -12.11 5.10 -19.43
N ASP A 446 -11.61 3.92 -19.83
CA ASP A 446 -12.28 2.94 -20.73
C ASP A 446 -12.97 3.49 -22.00
N GLY A 447 -14.22 3.12 -22.25
CA GLY A 447 -14.65 2.55 -23.51
C GLY A 447 -16.01 1.85 -23.54
N ASN A 448 -16.72 1.64 -22.41
CA ASN A 448 -18.02 0.99 -22.13
C ASN A 448 -19.21 1.92 -21.71
N ASN A 449 -19.25 2.58 -20.53
CA ASN A 449 -20.43 3.40 -20.14
C ASN A 449 -20.22 4.61 -19.21
N GLY A 450 -19.30 4.55 -18.25
CA GLY A 450 -19.22 5.51 -17.17
C GLY A 450 -17.85 5.65 -16.50
N GLN A 451 -17.61 4.95 -15.39
CA GLN A 451 -16.39 5.02 -14.60
C GLN A 451 -16.17 3.80 -13.64
N GLU A 452 -16.76 2.63 -13.88
CA GLU A 452 -16.12 1.27 -13.77
C GLU A 452 -15.48 0.71 -12.45
N LEU A 453 -15.04 -0.57 -12.41
CA LEU A 453 -14.45 -1.38 -11.29
C LEU A 453 -13.75 -2.65 -11.89
N TRP A 454 -12.45 -2.94 -11.70
CA TRP A 454 -11.89 -4.22 -12.23
C TRP A 454 -10.75 -4.86 -11.41
N LEU A 455 -10.38 -6.11 -11.71
CA LEU A 455 -9.39 -6.95 -10.98
C LEU A 455 -8.10 -7.24 -11.77
N SER A 456 -7.08 -7.91 -11.25
CA SER A 456 -5.92 -8.48 -11.99
C SER A 456 -5.01 -9.27 -11.04
N ASP A 457 -4.18 -10.12 -11.61
CA ASP A 457 -3.09 -10.79 -10.95
C ASP A 457 -1.73 -10.19 -11.36
N GLY A 458 -1.69 -9.34 -12.42
CA GLY A 458 -0.52 -8.66 -13.01
C GLY A 458 -0.30 -8.72 -14.55
N THR A 459 -1.03 -9.52 -15.37
CA THR A 459 -0.75 -9.79 -16.84
C THR A 459 -1.95 -10.03 -17.83
N SER A 460 -2.02 -11.16 -18.68
CA SER A 460 -2.89 -12.54 -21.13
C SER A 460 -3.75 -13.98 -21.31
N VAL A 461 -3.89 -15.05 -20.47
CA VAL A 461 -4.65 -16.34 -20.70
C VAL A 461 -6.14 -16.61 -20.29
N GLY A 462 -6.80 -16.48 -19.11
CA GLY A 462 -6.53 -16.10 -17.69
C GLY A 462 -7.72 -15.27 -17.10
N THR A 463 -7.47 -14.48 -16.03
CA THR A 463 -8.20 -13.27 -15.48
C THR A 463 -9.63 -13.20 -15.02
N VAL A 464 -10.67 -13.42 -15.84
CA VAL A 464 -12.09 -13.11 -15.50
C VAL A 464 -12.56 -11.60 -15.47
N LEU A 465 -13.78 -11.23 -14.95
CA LEU A 465 -14.15 -9.82 -14.52
C LEU A 465 -15.30 -9.57 -13.48
N VAL A 466 -15.27 -8.37 -12.84
CA VAL A 466 -16.08 -7.73 -11.73
C VAL A 466 -17.42 -7.06 -12.19
N LYS A 467 -18.10 -6.09 -11.52
CA LYS A 467 -19.49 -5.66 -11.93
C LYS A 467 -20.06 -4.23 -11.63
N ASP A 468 -20.70 -3.70 -12.66
CA ASP A 468 -21.95 -2.91 -12.90
C ASP A 468 -22.74 -2.10 -11.82
N ILE A 469 -22.80 -0.73 -11.98
CA ILE A 469 -23.66 0.40 -11.40
C ILE A 469 -24.44 1.58 -12.27
N VAL A 470 -24.09 2.70 -13.00
CA VAL A 470 -25.00 3.74 -13.73
C VAL A 470 -24.85 4.09 -15.25
N GLY A 471 -25.96 3.92 -15.99
CA GLY A 471 -26.00 3.91 -17.47
C GLY A 471 -26.26 5.24 -18.15
N SER A 472 -25.44 6.22 -17.82
CA SER A 472 -25.29 7.50 -18.52
C SER A 472 -24.12 8.34 -17.98
N ALA A 473 -23.44 7.89 -16.92
CA ALA A 473 -22.82 8.82 -15.99
C ALA A 473 -21.77 8.18 -15.08
N GLY A 474 -20.58 7.99 -15.65
CA GLY A 474 -19.35 7.84 -14.87
C GLY A 474 -19.30 8.81 -13.69
N PRO A 475 -19.09 8.32 -12.46
CA PRO A 475 -19.09 9.18 -11.29
C PRO A 475 -17.73 9.85 -11.11
N SER A 476 -17.65 10.84 -10.24
CA SER A 476 -16.38 11.09 -9.57
C SER A 476 -16.05 9.89 -8.69
N MET A 477 -14.79 9.48 -8.69
CA MET A 477 -14.14 8.50 -7.80
C MET A 477 -12.84 9.14 -7.26
N VAL A 478 -12.28 8.68 -6.13
CA VAL A 478 -11.00 9.20 -5.59
C VAL A 478 -10.29 8.24 -4.57
N TYR A 479 -10.90 7.34 -3.78
CA TYR A 479 -10.19 6.54 -2.71
C TYR A 479 -10.90 5.32 -2.05
N LEU A 480 -10.16 4.38 -1.42
CA LEU A 480 -10.54 2.99 -1.00
C LEU A 480 -9.78 2.32 0.18
N ILE A 481 -10.47 1.55 1.04
CA ILE A 481 -9.87 1.06 2.31
C ILE A 481 -9.46 -0.41 2.21
N ASP A 482 -9.11 -1.17 3.29
CA ASP A 482 -8.68 -2.59 3.29
C ASP A 482 -8.16 -3.10 4.72
N VAL A 483 -8.24 -4.40 5.18
CA VAL A 483 -7.65 -5.20 6.35
C VAL A 483 -7.69 -6.82 6.56
N ASP A 484 -8.77 -7.63 6.39
CA ASP A 484 -8.86 -9.13 6.70
C ASP A 484 -9.89 -10.09 5.92
N ASN A 485 -9.83 -10.25 4.57
CA ASN A 485 -10.86 -10.69 3.54
C ASN A 485 -12.25 -9.92 3.19
N THR A 486 -12.37 -8.74 2.49
CA THR A 486 -13.61 -7.83 2.32
C THR A 486 -13.45 -6.81 1.15
N LEU A 487 -14.37 -5.85 0.86
CA LEU A 487 -14.24 -4.57 0.06
C LEU A 487 -15.10 -3.47 0.68
N LEU A 488 -14.68 -2.19 0.66
CA LEU A 488 -15.37 -0.92 0.92
C LEU A 488 -14.90 0.39 0.15
N LEU A 489 -15.83 1.06 -0.58
CA LEU A 489 -15.85 2.41 -1.25
C LEU A 489 -17.15 3.18 -0.90
N ARG A 490 -17.18 4.49 -1.16
CA ARG A 490 -18.08 4.96 -2.25
C ARG A 490 -19.45 5.54 -1.90
N ALA A 491 -20.50 4.86 -2.39
CA ALA A 491 -21.15 5.48 -3.53
C ALA A 491 -22.60 5.07 -3.93
N THR A 492 -23.03 5.45 -5.13
CA THR A 492 -24.44 5.74 -5.37
C THR A 492 -25.27 4.68 -6.02
N ASP A 493 -26.51 4.52 -5.55
CA ASP A 493 -27.73 4.21 -6.30
C ASP A 493 -27.96 5.36 -7.31
N GLY A 494 -28.70 6.42 -6.92
CA GLY A 494 -28.35 7.82 -7.30
C GLY A 494 -29.39 8.83 -7.74
N LEU A 495 -30.55 8.35 -8.18
CA LEU A 495 -31.84 8.95 -7.91
C LEU A 495 -32.62 7.92 -7.08
N LEU A 496 -31.99 7.31 -6.06
CA LEU A 496 -31.60 8.05 -4.85
C LEU A 496 -30.09 8.46 -4.54
N GLY A 497 -29.13 7.67 -4.04
CA GLY A 497 -27.74 8.07 -3.62
C GLY A 497 -26.80 6.89 -3.15
N LYS A 498 -25.57 6.91 -2.51
CA LYS A 498 -24.26 7.63 -2.59
C LYS A 498 -23.10 7.15 -1.61
N GLU A 499 -23.08 5.99 -0.96
CA GLU A 499 -22.68 5.82 0.44
C GLU A 499 -21.88 4.46 0.86
N MET A 500 -22.32 3.28 1.41
CA MET A 500 -21.59 1.92 1.43
C MET A 500 -22.31 0.46 1.26
N TRP A 501 -21.77 -0.51 0.46
CA TRP A 501 -22.02 -2.03 0.35
C TRP A 501 -20.96 -2.90 1.20
N LYS A 502 -20.49 -4.14 0.82
CA LYS A 502 -19.33 -5.05 1.28
C LYS A 502 -19.33 -6.60 0.93
N SER A 503 -18.35 -7.22 0.21
CA SER A 503 -18.16 -8.71 -0.12
C SER A 503 -18.69 -9.25 -1.47
N ASP A 504 -18.09 -10.18 -2.25
CA ASP A 504 -16.78 -10.91 -2.29
C ASP A 504 -16.40 -11.63 -3.62
N GLY A 505 -17.31 -12.14 -4.48
CA GLY A 505 -18.77 -12.04 -4.55
C GLY A 505 -19.46 -12.83 -5.68
N THR A 506 -18.86 -13.19 -6.81
CA THR A 506 -19.60 -13.62 -8.05
C THR A 506 -20.53 -12.55 -8.61
N ASP A 507 -21.55 -12.83 -9.43
CA ASP A 507 -22.72 -11.94 -9.67
C ASP A 507 -23.57 -11.70 -8.38
N LEU A 508 -23.01 -11.95 -7.18
CA LEU A 508 -23.75 -12.29 -5.98
C LEU A 508 -23.38 -11.48 -4.71
N GLY A 509 -22.35 -11.86 -3.95
CA GLY A 509 -22.47 -12.90 -2.92
C GLY A 509 -23.60 -12.69 -1.93
N THR A 510 -23.90 -11.43 -1.68
CA THR A 510 -24.52 -10.98 -0.43
C THR A 510 -25.56 -9.87 -0.68
N ALA A 511 -25.26 -8.84 -1.49
CA ALA A 511 -26.19 -7.90 -2.15
C ALA A 511 -26.81 -6.63 -1.47
N ILE A 512 -27.41 -6.62 -0.26
CA ILE A 512 -28.17 -5.43 0.28
C ILE A 512 -28.00 -4.90 1.79
N VAL A 513 -26.75 -4.76 2.34
CA VAL A 513 -26.17 -4.09 3.59
C VAL A 513 -26.82 -2.79 4.18
N LYS A 514 -26.31 -1.54 4.01
CA LYS A 514 -26.89 -0.32 4.59
C LYS A 514 -26.67 1.02 3.89
N ASP A 515 -27.84 1.69 3.82
CA ASP A 515 -28.04 3.12 3.72
C ASP A 515 -28.32 3.71 5.13
N ILE A 516 -27.47 4.64 5.54
CA ILE A 516 -27.54 5.34 6.82
C ILE A 516 -28.22 6.71 6.63
N SER A 517 -28.34 7.19 5.38
CA SER A 517 -29.59 7.84 4.98
C SER A 517 -30.56 6.86 4.39
N PRO A 518 -31.78 6.86 4.91
CA PRO A 518 -32.97 6.53 4.15
C PRO A 518 -33.35 7.61 3.09
N GLY A 519 -32.52 7.87 2.07
CA GLY A 519 -32.89 8.66 0.87
C GLY A 519 -31.90 9.68 0.22
N PHE A 520 -31.81 9.64 -1.11
CA PHE A 520 -31.55 10.69 -2.13
C PHE A 520 -30.34 11.69 -2.20
N SER A 521 -29.58 12.12 -1.18
CA SER A 521 -28.72 13.35 -1.36
C SER A 521 -27.18 13.27 -1.19
N SER A 522 -26.49 14.13 -0.41
CA SER A 522 -25.02 14.27 -0.42
C SER A 522 -24.36 14.53 0.97
N ALA A 523 -23.27 13.81 1.30
CA ALA A 523 -22.49 13.79 2.54
C ALA A 523 -21.05 13.15 2.46
N ALA A 524 -20.38 13.16 1.30
CA ALA A 524 -18.98 12.77 0.93
C ALA A 524 -17.98 11.85 1.75
N PRO A 525 -17.51 10.67 1.24
CA PRO A 525 -16.46 9.74 1.81
C PRO A 525 -14.95 10.07 2.20
N GLY A 526 -14.15 9.17 2.86
CA GLY A 526 -12.79 9.35 3.55
C GLY A 526 -12.30 8.36 4.71
N PRO A 527 -11.16 8.48 5.48
CA PRO A 527 -9.87 7.68 5.54
C PRO A 527 -9.26 7.08 6.86
N PRO A 528 -8.67 5.86 6.86
CA PRO A 528 -7.79 5.34 7.94
C PRO A 528 -6.32 4.96 7.57
N VAL A 529 -5.69 3.97 8.27
CA VAL A 529 -4.29 3.37 8.33
C VAL A 529 -4.25 1.96 8.98
N THR A 530 -3.10 1.31 9.39
CA THR A 530 -2.79 -0.19 9.57
C THR A 530 -2.67 -0.97 10.94
N VAL A 531 -3.56 -1.96 11.25
CA VAL A 531 -3.45 -3.07 12.28
C VAL A 531 -4.59 -4.14 12.44
N GLY A 532 -4.75 -5.12 11.55
CA GLY A 532 -5.48 -6.37 11.91
C GLY A 532 -7.00 -6.26 12.09
N GLY A 533 -7.58 -5.16 11.60
CA GLY A 533 -8.99 -5.00 11.31
C GLY A 533 -9.50 -3.56 11.19
N PHE A 534 -10.45 -3.14 12.07
CA PHE A 534 -11.29 -1.92 12.24
C PHE A 534 -11.01 -0.67 11.35
N ALA A 535 -10.48 -0.73 10.15
CA ALA A 535 -9.78 0.41 9.58
C ALA A 535 -10.72 1.56 9.20
N TYR A 536 -10.66 2.68 9.93
CA TYR A 536 -11.64 3.74 10.33
C TYR A 536 -12.12 5.08 9.52
N PHE A 537 -13.30 5.76 9.76
CA PHE A 537 -13.94 6.82 8.83
C PHE A 537 -14.62 8.16 9.32
N SER A 538 -15.65 8.72 8.59
CA SER A 538 -16.65 9.74 9.09
C SER A 538 -18.04 10.06 8.40
N ALA A 539 -18.91 9.15 7.88
CA ALA A 539 -20.18 9.39 7.10
C ALA A 539 -21.58 9.38 7.80
N THR A 540 -22.72 9.92 7.28
CA THR A 540 -23.94 10.27 8.10
C THR A 540 -25.09 9.29 8.39
N ASP A 541 -25.74 9.49 9.57
CA ASP A 541 -27.14 9.23 9.95
C ASP A 541 -27.92 10.52 10.24
N GLY A 542 -27.34 11.59 10.80
CA GLY A 542 -27.84 12.94 10.57
C GLY A 542 -29.16 13.35 11.15
N VAL A 543 -29.77 12.48 11.95
CA VAL A 543 -30.78 12.88 12.91
C VAL A 543 -30.14 13.84 13.89
N ASN A 544 -29.02 13.43 14.45
CA ASN A 544 -27.95 14.34 14.76
C ASN A 544 -26.76 13.86 13.86
N GLY A 545 -26.08 14.66 13.03
CA GLY A 545 -25.00 14.27 12.06
C GLY A 545 -23.63 13.81 12.60
N SER A 546 -22.47 14.35 12.21
CA SER A 546 -21.09 13.75 12.24
C SER A 546 -20.48 13.03 13.46
N GLU A 547 -21.05 11.91 13.88
CA GLU A 547 -20.62 10.91 14.87
C GLU A 547 -19.48 9.96 14.47
N LEU A 548 -19.46 8.78 15.09
CA LEU A 548 -18.43 7.78 15.19
C LEU A 548 -19.14 6.39 15.39
N TRP A 549 -18.84 5.37 14.58
CA TRP A 549 -19.33 3.97 14.51
C TRP A 549 -18.15 2.87 14.50
N LYS A 550 -18.33 1.51 14.40
CA LYS A 550 -17.26 0.45 14.07
C LYS A 550 -17.00 0.01 12.61
N SER A 551 -16.74 -1.28 12.26
CA SER A 551 -16.31 -1.87 10.95
C SER A 551 -16.73 -3.34 10.64
N ASP A 552 -16.25 -3.88 9.49
CA ASP A 552 -16.76 -5.06 8.76
C ASP A 552 -17.38 -4.72 7.37
N GLY A 553 -18.60 -5.20 7.13
CA GLY A 553 -19.69 -4.69 6.27
C GLY A 553 -21.11 -5.42 6.27
N THR A 554 -22.34 -4.98 6.71
CA THR A 554 -23.68 -5.71 6.83
C THR A 554 -25.11 -5.02 7.31
N ASP A 555 -26.02 -5.52 8.27
CA ASP A 555 -27.49 -5.17 8.72
C ASP A 555 -27.98 -4.93 10.25
N PRO A 556 -27.53 -5.58 11.39
CA PRO A 556 -27.15 -4.89 12.71
C PRO A 556 -25.77 -5.21 13.48
N GLY A 557 -24.64 -4.40 13.41
CA GLY A 557 -23.21 -4.66 13.86
C GLY A 557 -22.13 -3.55 13.62
N THR A 558 -22.37 -2.65 12.67
CA THR A 558 -22.26 -1.17 12.85
C THR A 558 -22.94 -0.74 14.09
N VAL A 559 -22.36 0.21 14.81
CA VAL A 559 -22.95 0.66 16.07
C VAL A 559 -22.53 2.05 16.43
N LEU A 560 -23.46 2.76 17.09
CA LEU A 560 -23.30 3.98 17.88
C LEU A 560 -22.00 3.93 18.66
N VAL A 561 -21.25 5.03 18.65
CA VAL A 561 -19.99 5.13 19.41
C VAL A 561 -20.19 6.33 20.33
N LYS A 562 -20.61 7.52 19.88
CA LYS A 562 -21.43 8.43 20.72
C LYS A 562 -22.53 9.25 20.01
N ASP A 563 -22.97 10.31 20.68
CA ASP A 563 -23.19 11.66 20.16
C ASP A 563 -22.11 12.50 20.84
N ILE A 564 -21.04 12.89 20.15
CA ILE A 564 -19.97 13.75 20.70
C ILE A 564 -20.73 15.07 20.90
N ASN A 565 -21.05 15.62 19.76
CA ASN A 565 -21.05 16.98 19.34
C ASN A 565 -22.51 17.31 19.12
N THR A 566 -23.08 17.74 20.22
CA THR A 566 -24.48 17.53 20.54
C THR A 566 -25.44 18.46 19.78
N GLY A 567 -25.45 18.44 18.44
CA GLY A 567 -26.25 19.40 17.67
C GLY A 567 -25.81 19.72 16.24
N THR A 568 -26.26 20.85 15.69
CA THR A 568 -26.52 21.02 14.24
C THR A 568 -25.33 21.48 13.34
N GLY A 569 -24.08 21.39 13.75
CA GLY A 569 -22.94 22.09 13.11
C GLY A 569 -21.88 21.18 12.49
N ASN A 570 -20.81 21.76 11.91
CA ASN A 570 -19.95 21.08 10.93
C ASN A 570 -18.46 21.09 11.23
N SER A 571 -17.77 20.07 10.72
CA SER A 571 -17.20 19.07 11.61
C SER A 571 -15.71 18.72 11.32
N ASN A 572 -15.43 18.34 10.08
CA ASN A 572 -14.28 18.62 9.21
C ASN A 572 -12.96 17.85 9.48
N ILE A 573 -12.40 17.05 8.55
CA ILE A 573 -11.20 16.17 8.61
C ILE A 573 -10.23 16.39 7.34
N ALA A 574 -8.92 16.03 7.22
CA ALA A 574 -8.10 15.82 5.94
C ALA A 574 -6.69 15.05 6.01
N HIS A 575 -6.37 13.99 5.19
CA HIS A 575 -5.15 13.08 4.90
C HIS A 575 -4.93 11.58 5.47
N LEU A 576 -3.72 11.00 5.74
CA LEU A 576 -3.22 9.80 6.58
C LEU A 576 -2.56 8.54 5.93
N THR A 577 -1.64 7.83 6.66
CA THR A 577 -0.81 6.67 6.18
C THR A 577 -0.27 5.62 7.24
N VAL A 578 -0.16 4.33 6.82
CA VAL A 578 0.13 2.98 7.44
C VAL A 578 0.89 2.82 8.79
N VAL A 579 0.41 2.02 9.81
CA VAL A 579 1.06 1.85 11.17
C VAL A 579 1.04 0.52 12.02
N GLY A 580 0.42 0.45 13.23
CA GLY A 580 1.00 -0.15 14.45
C GLY A 580 0.18 -0.31 15.76
N SER A 581 -0.96 0.35 15.96
CA SER A 581 -2.23 -0.36 16.27
C SER A 581 -3.53 0.44 16.56
N GLU A 582 -3.55 1.76 16.77
CA GLU A 582 -4.66 2.55 17.38
C GLU A 582 -5.62 3.19 16.37
N VAL A 583 -5.71 4.51 16.27
CA VAL A 583 -5.81 5.43 15.11
C VAL A 583 -5.40 6.82 15.67
N PHE A 584 -5.64 7.97 15.00
CA PHE A 584 -5.18 9.36 15.20
C PHE A 584 -5.90 10.26 14.14
N PHE A 585 -6.18 11.59 14.28
CA PHE A 585 -7.45 12.22 13.77
C PHE A 585 -7.75 13.74 13.90
N GLN A 586 -8.73 14.32 13.19
CA GLN A 586 -9.34 15.67 13.46
C GLN A 586 -10.62 15.59 14.43
N ALA A 587 -11.43 16.61 14.91
CA ALA A 587 -12.79 16.56 15.70
C ALA A 587 -13.47 17.74 16.52
N THR A 588 -13.93 17.60 17.81
CA THR A 588 -14.66 18.43 18.87
C THR A 588 -16.17 18.26 19.19
N ASN A 589 -16.67 18.98 20.23
CA ASN A 589 -17.99 19.50 20.59
C ASN A 589 -18.61 20.90 20.12
N GLY A 590 -18.10 21.87 19.26
CA GLY A 590 -18.53 23.24 18.61
C GLY A 590 -18.68 24.89 18.99
N THR A 591 -18.51 25.87 20.01
CA THR A 591 -17.71 26.42 21.26
C THR A 591 -16.11 26.52 21.48
N ASN A 592 -15.39 25.73 22.30
CA ASN A 592 -13.90 25.58 22.35
C ASN A 592 -13.11 25.00 21.11
N GLY A 593 -12.04 25.56 20.49
CA GLY A 593 -11.35 25.07 19.22
C GLY A 593 -9.92 24.39 19.26
N GLU A 594 -9.30 23.97 18.10
CA GLU A 594 -9.06 22.56 17.54
C GLU A 594 -7.74 21.70 17.82
N GLU A 595 -7.78 20.42 18.30
CA GLU A 595 -7.01 19.97 19.53
C GLU A 595 -6.68 18.49 19.78
N LEU A 596 -5.88 18.06 20.81
CA LEU A 596 -5.33 16.67 20.91
C LEU A 596 -5.95 15.61 21.86
N TRP A 597 -6.31 14.46 21.28
CA TRP A 597 -7.17 13.39 21.82
C TRP A 597 -6.44 12.01 21.55
N LYS A 598 -6.77 10.83 22.16
CA LYS A 598 -6.13 9.50 21.78
C LYS A 598 -7.06 8.27 21.51
N THR A 599 -7.01 7.04 22.10
CA THR A 599 -8.14 6.06 22.30
C THR A 599 -7.87 4.83 23.24
N ASP A 600 -8.96 4.18 23.67
CA ASP A 600 -9.19 2.72 23.59
C ASP A 600 -10.56 2.38 22.96
N GLY A 601 -11.29 3.42 22.53
CA GLY A 601 -12.37 3.30 21.59
C GLY A 601 -13.68 2.77 22.12
N THR A 602 -13.72 2.39 23.38
CA THR A 602 -14.97 2.30 24.11
C THR A 602 -15.44 3.72 24.52
N THR A 603 -16.72 3.96 24.88
CA THR A 603 -17.22 5.25 25.45
C THR A 603 -16.71 5.41 26.90
N ALA A 604 -15.61 4.74 27.23
CA ALA A 604 -14.75 5.00 28.36
C ALA A 604 -13.33 5.30 27.83
N GLY A 605 -12.87 4.48 26.89
CA GLY A 605 -11.78 4.70 25.94
C GLY A 605 -11.89 5.90 25.03
N THR A 606 -12.77 6.84 25.38
CA THR A 606 -12.95 8.13 24.72
C THR A 606 -13.04 9.31 25.73
N VAL A 607 -12.15 9.36 26.74
CA VAL A 607 -11.77 10.60 27.52
C VAL A 607 -10.46 11.23 26.97
N MET A 608 -10.29 12.55 26.76
CA MET A 608 -9.29 13.12 25.77
C MET A 608 -8.31 14.00 26.38
N VAL A 609 -7.29 14.25 25.60
CA VAL A 609 -6.10 14.67 26.16
C VAL A 609 -6.11 16.11 26.65
N SER A 610 -6.14 17.18 25.83
CA SER A 610 -6.29 18.53 26.42
C SER A 610 -6.73 19.59 25.45
N ASP A 611 -7.33 20.70 25.90
CA ASP A 611 -6.80 21.82 26.71
C ASP A 611 -5.30 22.06 26.62
N ILE A 612 -4.77 22.04 25.40
CA ILE A 612 -3.45 22.64 25.19
C ILE A 612 -3.81 24.18 25.45
N ASN A 613 -5.00 24.62 25.00
CA ASN A 613 -5.63 25.95 24.74
C ASN A 613 -6.82 26.32 25.70
N ALA A 614 -7.04 27.56 26.20
CA ALA A 614 -8.29 27.91 26.98
C ALA A 614 -9.01 29.30 26.78
N GLY A 615 -10.07 29.42 25.94
CA GLY A 615 -10.82 30.70 25.66
C GLY A 615 -11.49 31.15 24.30
N ALA A 616 -11.16 30.70 23.06
CA ALA A 616 -11.90 30.95 21.76
C ALA A 616 -11.61 30.08 20.46
N ILE A 617 -10.42 30.21 19.81
CA ILE A 617 -9.87 29.78 18.47
C ILE A 617 -8.94 28.51 18.46
N GLY A 618 -8.70 27.83 17.33
CA GLY A 618 -7.63 26.82 17.14
C GLY A 618 -6.40 27.29 16.27
N SER A 619 -5.57 26.44 15.67
CA SER A 619 -5.90 25.27 14.84
C SER A 619 -4.77 24.72 13.95
N TYR A 620 -5.18 24.05 12.87
CA TYR A 620 -4.46 23.68 11.65
C TYR A 620 -3.64 22.37 11.46
N PRO A 621 -3.91 21.21 12.08
CA PRO A 621 -3.56 19.84 11.66
C PRO A 621 -2.22 19.43 10.97
N THR A 622 -2.30 19.05 9.66
CA THR A 622 -1.62 18.15 8.64
C THR A 622 -0.15 17.70 8.86
N ASN A 623 0.42 16.57 8.40
CA ASN A 623 -0.01 15.19 8.07
C ASN A 623 0.90 14.23 8.85
N PHE A 624 0.64 13.11 9.57
CA PHE A 624 1.66 12.64 10.55
C PHE A 624 2.16 11.16 10.75
N ALA A 625 2.77 10.94 11.92
CA ALA A 625 4.14 10.50 12.20
C ALA A 625 4.39 9.16 12.94
N VAL A 626 4.31 8.06 12.21
CA VAL A 626 4.04 6.64 12.57
C VAL A 626 4.98 5.83 13.55
N LEU A 627 5.77 6.44 14.43
CA LEU A 627 6.86 5.72 15.12
C LEU A 627 6.70 4.64 16.30
N GLY A 628 5.83 3.63 16.21
CA GLY A 628 5.64 2.61 17.26
C GLY A 628 4.89 2.97 18.58
N GLY A 629 3.97 3.97 18.62
CA GLY A 629 3.02 4.47 19.67
C GLY A 629 2.73 6.04 19.79
N LYS A 630 2.73 6.81 20.91
CA LYS A 630 3.49 8.07 21.42
C LYS A 630 3.80 9.26 20.47
N ALA A 631 3.58 9.10 19.17
CA ALA A 631 3.40 10.05 18.05
C ALA A 631 4.38 11.24 17.83
N TYR A 632 4.31 12.04 16.72
CA TYR A 632 4.87 13.45 16.52
C TYR A 632 4.20 14.31 15.40
N PHE A 633 4.25 15.67 15.41
CA PHE A 633 3.29 16.57 14.67
C PHE A 633 3.67 18.07 14.52
N ARG A 634 2.74 19.08 14.61
CA ARG A 634 2.88 20.58 14.59
C ARG A 634 1.63 21.36 15.21
N ALA A 635 1.55 22.46 16.05
CA ALA A 635 0.26 23.02 16.76
C ALA A 635 -0.20 24.50 16.98
N ASP A 636 -0.74 25.00 18.12
CA ASP A 636 -0.31 26.14 19.04
C ASP A 636 -0.65 25.96 20.47
N ASP A 637 0.25 26.34 21.37
CA ASP A 637 -0.12 26.79 22.70
C ASP A 637 -0.39 28.27 22.74
N GLY A 638 -0.85 28.78 21.61
CA GLY A 638 -0.79 30.11 21.03
C GLY A 638 0.59 30.77 21.08
N ALA A 639 1.38 30.45 22.08
CA ALA A 639 2.32 31.37 22.61
C ALA A 639 3.59 31.34 21.78
N ASN A 640 3.82 30.47 20.81
CA ASN A 640 5.15 30.45 20.20
C ASN A 640 5.26 30.04 18.69
N GLY A 641 4.23 29.82 17.86
CA GLY A 641 4.42 29.30 16.48
C GLY A 641 4.58 27.74 16.30
N THR A 642 4.31 27.06 15.15
CA THR A 642 3.63 25.71 14.91
C THR A 642 4.35 24.40 15.30
N GLU A 643 5.20 24.42 16.32
CA GLU A 643 6.55 23.87 16.36
C GLU A 643 6.71 22.38 16.72
N LEU A 644 7.78 21.92 17.41
CA LEU A 644 7.93 20.50 17.85
C LEU A 644 7.92 20.26 19.35
N TRP A 645 7.13 19.30 19.81
CA TRP A 645 6.91 18.90 21.21
C TRP A 645 6.78 17.32 21.27
N GLN A 646 6.65 16.64 22.43
CA GLN A 646 6.23 15.20 22.57
C GLN A 646 5.79 14.77 23.97
N SER A 647 5.08 13.63 23.96
CA SER A 647 4.56 12.62 24.91
C SER A 647 5.44 11.42 25.35
N ASP A 648 5.83 11.24 26.61
CA ASP A 648 6.48 10.06 27.26
C ASP A 648 5.50 9.03 27.91
N GLY A 649 4.20 9.32 28.03
CA GLY A 649 3.16 8.35 28.38
C GLY A 649 1.76 8.85 28.85
N THR A 650 1.49 10.17 28.98
CA THR A 650 0.27 10.87 29.54
C THR A 650 0.42 12.42 29.38
N SER A 651 -0.34 13.27 30.11
CA SER A 651 -0.20 14.75 30.23
C SER A 651 1.10 15.25 30.80
N LEU A 652 1.95 14.30 31.12
CA LEU A 652 3.17 14.45 31.85
C LEU A 652 4.33 13.88 31.05
N GLY A 653 4.02 13.06 30.05
CA GLY A 653 4.96 12.72 28.99
C GLY A 653 5.36 13.91 28.12
N THR A 654 4.71 15.03 28.35
CA THR A 654 4.17 15.98 27.34
C THR A 654 5.01 17.21 27.82
N ILE A 655 6.06 17.51 27.09
CA ILE A 655 7.00 18.56 27.41
C ILE A 655 7.76 18.97 26.12
N LEU A 656 7.63 20.19 25.53
CA LEU A 656 8.28 20.55 24.24
C LEU A 656 9.75 20.64 24.43
N VAL A 657 10.37 20.64 23.30
CA VAL A 657 11.51 19.91 22.98
C VAL A 657 12.61 21.08 23.01
N LYS A 658 12.52 22.29 22.38
CA LYS A 658 13.06 23.71 22.70
C LYS A 658 13.24 24.63 21.45
N ASP A 659 12.96 25.95 21.54
CA ASP A 659 12.87 27.06 20.53
C ASP A 659 13.73 27.10 19.24
N VAL A 660 13.16 27.74 18.18
CA VAL A 660 13.61 27.92 16.78
C VAL A 660 13.73 29.41 16.35
N GLN A 661 12.77 30.01 15.60
CA GLN A 661 12.51 31.48 15.55
C GLN A 661 12.45 31.82 17.09
N SER A 662 12.79 33.01 17.62
CA SER A 662 12.63 33.31 19.08
C SER A 662 12.04 34.72 19.33
N GLY A 663 10.72 34.81 19.50
CA GLY A 663 9.93 35.97 19.06
C GLY A 663 8.41 35.78 19.21
N ALA A 664 7.65 35.44 18.16
CA ALA A 664 6.25 35.02 18.30
C ALA A 664 5.70 34.14 17.15
N SER A 665 6.06 34.47 15.91
CA SER A 665 5.58 33.86 14.68
C SER A 665 5.82 32.34 14.63
N GLY A 666 7.02 31.84 15.01
CA GLY A 666 7.57 30.47 14.82
C GLY A 666 7.44 29.95 13.39
N SER A 667 8.23 28.98 12.93
CA SER A 667 9.29 28.87 11.83
C SER A 667 9.25 28.38 10.22
N SER A 668 8.62 27.36 9.36
CA SER A 668 7.31 27.17 8.38
C SER A 668 6.01 26.12 8.16
N PRO A 669 5.35 25.11 8.87
CA PRO A 669 4.62 23.83 8.36
C PRO A 669 4.96 22.56 7.46
N SER A 670 5.58 21.43 7.83
CA SER A 670 5.77 20.14 7.05
C SER A 670 6.43 18.99 7.84
N GLY A 671 6.19 17.75 7.46
CA GLY A 671 7.31 16.85 7.28
C GLY A 671 7.46 15.43 7.86
N ILE A 672 8.37 15.20 8.84
CA ILE A 672 8.84 13.90 9.43
C ILE A 672 9.11 12.66 8.52
N VAL A 673 10.14 11.82 8.81
CA VAL A 673 9.95 10.33 8.81
C VAL A 673 10.91 9.34 9.49
N THR A 674 10.64 8.02 9.37
CA THR A 674 11.41 6.73 9.33
C THR A 674 12.89 6.61 9.06
N VAL A 675 13.70 6.63 10.11
CA VAL A 675 15.18 6.58 10.04
C VAL A 675 15.91 5.68 11.07
N GLY A 676 15.40 4.47 11.39
CA GLY A 676 15.98 3.42 12.28
C GLY A 676 16.44 3.71 13.74
N SER A 677 16.73 4.94 14.10
CA SER A 677 16.72 5.60 15.44
C SER A 677 16.85 7.12 15.30
N SER A 678 16.96 7.59 14.06
CA SER A 678 16.90 8.98 13.67
C SER A 678 15.48 9.60 13.73
N ILE A 679 15.29 10.79 13.14
CA ILE A 679 14.21 11.82 13.29
C ILE A 679 14.58 12.98 12.20
N TYR A 680 13.78 13.70 10.07
CA TYR A 680 13.78 14.91 9.05
C TYR A 680 12.36 15.55 8.62
N PHE A 681 12.15 16.90 8.38
CA PHE A 681 10.94 17.84 8.49
C PHE A 681 10.86 19.33 7.88
N SER A 682 10.85 20.54 8.60
CA SER A 682 11.43 21.96 8.28
C SER A 682 11.10 23.30 9.15
N ALA A 683 11.37 23.56 10.46
CA ALA A 683 11.15 24.92 11.16
C ALA A 683 11.88 26.31 10.83
N ASN A 684 12.96 26.98 11.38
CA ASN A 684 13.61 28.37 11.09
C ASN A 684 13.97 29.30 12.25
N ASP A 685 15.21 29.68 12.45
CA ASP A 685 15.57 30.55 13.56
C ASP A 685 15.52 32.07 13.37
N GLY A 686 15.19 32.54 12.17
CA GLY A 686 15.25 33.94 11.76
C GLY A 686 16.66 34.49 11.58
N ILE A 687 17.64 33.60 11.56
CA ILE A 687 19.07 33.87 11.39
C ILE A 687 19.56 33.25 10.09
N ASN A 688 19.10 32.03 9.76
CA ASN A 688 19.62 31.28 8.63
C ASN A 688 18.52 30.82 7.62
N GLY A 689 17.33 30.33 7.97
CA GLY A 689 16.19 30.27 7.02
C GLY A 689 15.31 29.01 6.91
N ASN A 690 15.59 28.08 6.02
CA ASN A 690 14.64 27.03 5.55
C ASN A 690 15.10 25.55 5.03
N GLU A 691 15.27 24.51 5.87
CA GLU A 691 16.56 23.72 5.96
C GLU A 691 16.44 22.35 6.66
N LEU A 692 17.49 21.48 6.76
CA LEU A 692 17.37 20.05 7.23
C LEU A 692 18.26 19.40 8.35
N TRP A 693 17.65 19.19 9.54
CA TRP A 693 18.07 18.99 10.96
C TRP A 693 17.70 17.57 11.67
N ILE A 694 18.58 16.81 12.44
CA ILE A 694 18.46 15.41 13.09
C ILE A 694 17.94 15.21 14.54
N SER A 695 17.48 13.98 14.83
CA SER A 695 17.57 12.92 15.93
C SER A 695 18.65 12.44 16.94
N ASP A 696 18.01 11.88 17.97
CA ASP A 696 18.17 10.87 19.04
C ASP A 696 16.85 11.02 19.88
N GLY A 697 16.35 12.25 19.80
CA GLY A 697 15.07 12.78 20.19
C GLY A 697 15.17 13.71 21.38
N THR A 698 16.37 13.94 21.89
CA THR A 698 16.60 14.80 23.04
C THR A 698 16.94 16.22 22.61
N GLY A 699 16.53 17.18 23.44
CA GLY A 699 16.55 18.64 23.24
C GLY A 699 17.88 19.23 23.62
N VAL A 700 18.87 18.52 23.13
CA VAL A 700 20.30 18.60 23.34
C VAL A 700 20.97 17.98 22.12
N GLY A 701 20.46 16.85 21.60
CA GLY A 701 20.98 16.25 20.37
C GLY A 701 20.62 17.04 19.12
N THR A 702 19.61 17.90 19.17
CA THR A 702 19.07 18.69 18.06
C THR A 702 20.05 19.86 17.71
N VAL A 703 21.08 19.62 16.89
CA VAL A 703 22.36 20.42 16.72
C VAL A 703 22.91 20.71 15.28
N LEU A 704 22.78 21.96 14.81
CA LEU A 704 23.01 22.50 13.46
C LEU A 704 23.86 21.60 12.53
N VAL A 705 23.27 20.95 11.50
CA VAL A 705 23.84 19.99 10.52
C VAL A 705 24.94 20.74 9.75
N GLU A 706 24.67 21.37 8.62
CA GLU A 706 25.59 22.37 8.04
C GLU A 706 24.80 23.65 7.71
N ASP A 707 25.32 24.60 6.94
CA ASP A 707 24.75 25.90 6.57
C ASP A 707 25.17 26.04 5.08
N ILE A 708 24.26 25.89 4.10
CA ILE A 708 24.66 25.58 2.69
C ILE A 708 24.68 26.74 1.68
N ARG A 709 23.67 27.63 1.56
CA ARG A 709 23.83 28.99 0.93
C ARG A 709 24.13 30.17 1.91
N PRO A 710 24.65 29.97 3.14
CA PRO A 710 24.73 30.93 4.29
C PRO A 710 23.94 32.28 4.24
N GLY A 711 22.79 32.44 4.95
CA GLY A 711 21.71 33.39 4.55
C GLY A 711 20.39 33.57 5.36
N ILE A 712 19.24 33.79 4.67
CA ILE A 712 17.79 33.80 5.12
C ILE A 712 16.82 33.34 3.99
N GLY A 713 16.74 32.03 3.69
CA GLY A 713 15.78 31.48 2.71
C GLY A 713 16.33 31.00 1.35
N GLY A 714 16.14 29.72 1.09
CA GLY A 714 16.51 29.00 -0.09
C GLY A 714 15.66 27.72 -0.11
N SER A 715 16.21 26.56 0.25
CA SER A 715 15.79 25.14 0.20
C SER A 715 14.35 24.71 0.45
N ASN A 716 13.38 25.61 0.67
CA ASN A 716 11.90 25.51 0.80
C ASN A 716 11.17 24.15 0.88
N PRO A 717 11.37 23.25 1.86
CA PRO A 717 11.46 21.84 1.48
C PRO A 717 10.32 20.75 1.62
N SER A 718 9.55 20.41 0.56
CA SER A 718 8.49 19.34 0.45
C SER A 718 8.86 17.87 0.12
N PHE A 719 8.07 16.91 0.56
CA PHE A 719 8.08 15.50 0.22
C PHE A 719 9.36 14.71 0.59
N LEU A 720 9.38 13.85 1.65
CA LEU A 720 10.55 13.19 2.33
C LEU A 720 10.33 11.63 2.66
N VAL A 721 10.98 10.57 2.05
CA VAL A 721 10.75 9.07 2.32
C VAL A 721 11.77 8.05 2.94
N GLY A 722 12.41 7.09 2.23
CA GLY A 722 13.42 6.15 2.82
C GLY A 722 14.23 5.24 1.85
N ALA A 723 15.26 4.52 2.30
CA ALA A 723 16.20 3.66 1.56
C ALA A 723 17.35 3.06 2.42
N GLY A 724 17.22 1.84 2.99
CA GLY A 724 18.33 1.18 3.70
C GLY A 724 18.80 1.90 4.98
N SER A 725 19.82 2.78 4.89
CA SER A 725 20.27 3.63 6.02
C SER A 725 20.76 5.05 5.68
N LEU A 726 20.54 5.54 4.46
CA LEU A 726 21.11 6.76 3.87
C LEU A 726 20.10 7.31 2.85
N ALA A 727 19.85 8.61 2.77
CA ALA A 727 18.49 9.21 2.77
C ALA A 727 17.57 9.37 1.47
N TYR A 728 16.96 10.50 0.96
CA TYR A 728 17.17 11.31 -0.33
C TYR A 728 16.31 12.63 -0.54
N PHE A 729 16.41 13.78 0.19
CA PHE A 729 15.67 15.08 -0.04
C PHE A 729 15.46 15.75 -1.41
N LYS A 730 15.73 17.10 -1.53
CA LYS A 730 15.50 18.21 -2.47
C LYS A 730 15.94 19.60 -1.88
N ALA A 731 16.41 20.56 -2.72
CA ALA A 731 17.31 21.77 -2.53
C ALA A 731 18.77 21.88 -3.09
N ASN A 732 19.69 22.77 -2.57
CA ASN A 732 20.32 23.77 -3.49
C ASN A 732 21.49 24.87 -3.10
N GLU A 733 22.85 24.71 -3.03
CA GLU A 733 23.82 25.76 -2.41
C GLU A 733 23.98 27.29 -2.76
N GLY A 734 23.35 27.90 -3.76
CA GLY A 734 23.77 29.18 -4.40
C GLY A 734 24.58 29.19 -5.73
N SER A 735 25.07 28.07 -6.28
CA SER A 735 25.61 27.86 -7.64
C SER A 735 24.92 26.90 -8.65
N ASN A 736 24.47 25.70 -8.26
CA ASN A 736 24.55 24.47 -9.09
C ASN A 736 23.26 23.85 -9.66
N GLY A 737 22.04 24.36 -9.46
CA GLY A 737 20.81 23.98 -10.21
C GLY A 737 19.99 22.93 -9.62
N THR A 738 18.78 22.73 -10.08
CA THR A 738 18.01 21.66 -9.47
C THR A 738 18.66 20.37 -9.89
N GLU A 739 19.44 19.86 -8.97
CA GLU A 739 20.39 18.81 -8.96
C GLU A 739 20.57 18.23 -7.49
N LEU A 740 20.51 16.89 -7.22
CA LEU A 740 20.19 16.15 -5.97
C LEU A 740 21.27 15.88 -4.90
N TRP A 741 20.95 15.77 -3.58
CA TRP A 741 21.85 16.18 -2.44
C TRP A 741 22.17 15.32 -1.01
N VAL A 742 23.35 14.72 -0.57
CA VAL A 742 23.65 13.57 0.41
C VAL A 742 23.74 13.67 1.99
N SER A 743 24.09 12.55 2.70
CA SER A 743 24.14 12.32 4.18
C SER A 743 24.24 10.85 4.68
N ASP A 744 25.14 10.63 5.65
CA ASP A 744 25.13 9.58 6.69
C ASP A 744 24.86 10.16 8.11
N GLY A 745 24.40 11.40 8.13
CA GLY A 745 24.19 12.18 9.29
C GLY A 745 25.33 13.03 9.83
N THR A 746 26.58 12.75 9.49
CA THR A 746 27.71 13.30 10.24
C THR A 746 28.71 13.95 9.30
N VAL A 747 29.21 15.18 9.56
CA VAL A 747 29.78 16.19 8.58
C VAL A 747 30.63 15.80 7.36
N GLY A 748 31.02 14.54 7.18
CA GLY A 748 31.47 14.01 5.89
C GLY A 748 30.38 13.33 5.05
N GLY A 749 29.33 12.79 5.67
CA GLY A 749 28.04 12.58 5.02
C GLY A 749 27.59 13.85 4.34
N THR A 750 27.90 15.02 4.94
CA THR A 750 27.91 16.36 4.35
C THR A 750 29.03 16.57 3.28
N MET A 751 28.86 15.99 2.08
CA MET A 751 29.51 16.25 0.76
C MET A 751 28.59 16.37 -0.50
N ILE A 752 28.93 17.13 -1.57
CA ILE A 752 28.43 16.80 -2.93
C ILE A 752 28.99 15.47 -3.43
N LEU A 753 28.22 14.68 -4.18
CA LEU A 753 28.58 13.32 -4.54
C LEU A 753 28.64 13.14 -6.09
N ALA A 754 27.75 13.68 -6.95
CA ALA A 754 28.00 13.97 -8.38
C ALA A 754 26.99 15.00 -8.97
N ASP A 755 26.88 15.11 -10.32
CA ASP A 755 26.35 16.17 -11.25
C ASP A 755 26.01 15.44 -12.60
N ILE A 756 24.89 15.70 -13.33
CA ILE A 756 24.47 14.86 -14.49
C ILE A 756 24.14 15.59 -15.79
N ASN A 757 23.18 16.51 -15.82
CA ASN A 757 23.45 17.68 -16.66
C ASN A 757 24.48 18.54 -15.91
N PRO A 758 25.21 19.45 -16.59
CA PRO A 758 26.03 20.47 -15.90
C PRO A 758 25.79 21.93 -16.42
N GLY A 759 25.48 22.95 -15.59
CA GLY A 759 25.22 24.32 -16.10
C GLY A 759 24.52 25.41 -15.23
N ILE A 760 23.37 25.92 -15.76
CA ILE A 760 22.33 26.83 -15.21
C ILE A 760 20.83 26.47 -15.50
N TYR A 761 20.39 25.23 -15.19
CA TYR A 761 19.08 24.51 -15.34
C TYR A 761 18.58 23.64 -14.09
N SER A 762 17.51 22.83 -14.20
CA SER A 762 16.76 22.23 -13.04
C SER A 762 15.98 20.85 -13.14
N SER A 763 16.21 19.80 -12.30
CA SER A 763 15.78 18.39 -12.54
C SER A 763 14.32 17.92 -12.63
N SER A 764 13.37 18.82 -12.63
CA SER A 764 12.04 18.71 -12.02
C SER A 764 11.81 17.89 -10.74
N PRO A 765 12.54 16.82 -10.40
CA PRO A 765 11.97 15.50 -10.04
C PRO A 765 10.50 15.45 -9.55
N ASP A 766 10.14 14.43 -8.76
CA ASP A 766 8.81 14.06 -8.17
C ASP A 766 8.85 12.64 -7.68
N GLN A 767 7.79 12.10 -7.03
CA GLN A 767 7.17 10.77 -6.70
C GLN A 767 7.70 9.58 -5.79
N PHE A 768 8.30 9.64 -4.61
CA PHE A 768 9.31 8.61 -4.22
C PHE A 768 8.87 7.20 -3.63
N THR A 769 9.33 5.96 -4.08
CA THR A 769 9.00 4.55 -3.54
C THR A 769 9.98 3.28 -3.65
N ALA A 770 10.17 2.38 -2.66
CA ALA A 770 11.51 1.80 -2.24
C ALA A 770 12.21 0.32 -2.30
N LEU A 771 12.68 -0.45 -3.33
CA LEU A 771 13.37 -1.86 -3.28
C LEU A 771 14.57 -2.27 -2.32
N GLY A 772 14.40 -2.58 -1.03
CA GLY A 772 15.43 -3.35 -0.26
C GLY A 772 16.71 -2.65 0.30
N SER A 773 17.69 -2.23 -0.53
CA SER A 773 18.83 -1.38 -0.04
C SER A 773 19.59 -0.53 -1.09
N THR A 774 19.17 -0.60 -2.35
CA THR A 774 19.43 0.35 -3.46
C THR A 774 18.64 1.66 -3.20
N LEU A 775 18.46 2.59 -4.15
CA LEU A 775 17.29 3.49 -4.21
C LEU A 775 16.82 3.45 -5.63
N ILE A 776 15.52 3.53 -5.90
CA ILE A 776 14.97 3.91 -7.19
C ILE A 776 14.68 5.42 -7.16
N PHE A 777 14.69 6.30 -8.17
CA PHE A 777 14.65 7.77 -7.92
C PHE A 777 14.18 8.58 -9.14
N ILE A 778 14.35 9.92 -9.17
CA ILE A 778 13.95 11.01 -10.12
C ILE A 778 14.91 12.16 -10.30
N ALA A 779 15.22 12.54 -11.53
CA ALA A 779 15.85 13.76 -11.99
C ALA A 779 15.91 13.77 -13.52
N THR A 780 17.04 14.17 -14.17
CA THR A 780 17.15 14.39 -15.65
C THR A 780 18.50 14.95 -16.31
N ASP A 781 19.19 14.26 -17.24
CA ASP A 781 20.63 14.52 -17.53
C ASP A 781 21.04 15.59 -18.56
N GLY A 782 20.13 16.31 -19.19
CA GLY A 782 20.50 17.34 -20.16
C GLY A 782 20.93 16.83 -21.55
N VAL A 783 20.83 15.52 -21.83
CA VAL A 783 21.40 14.90 -23.04
C VAL A 783 20.56 13.78 -23.66
N ASN A 784 20.13 12.83 -22.83
CA ASN A 784 19.20 11.79 -23.23
C ASN A 784 17.83 12.19 -22.71
N GLY A 785 17.47 11.78 -21.50
CA GLY A 785 18.37 11.85 -20.34
C GLY A 785 17.81 11.37 -19.02
N VAL A 786 16.62 10.80 -19.04
CA VAL A 786 15.67 11.18 -18.00
C VAL A 786 14.65 10.09 -17.98
N GLU A 787 14.85 9.06 -17.18
CA GLU A 787 14.27 7.71 -17.29
C GLU A 787 15.24 6.75 -16.59
N LEU A 788 14.86 5.65 -15.91
CA LEU A 788 15.43 5.32 -14.56
C LEU A 788 16.96 5.19 -14.24
N TRP A 789 17.48 5.04 -13.02
CA TRP A 789 18.95 5.28 -12.83
C TRP A 789 19.71 4.69 -11.55
N LYS A 790 20.09 3.37 -11.37
CA LYS A 790 20.59 2.57 -10.13
C LYS A 790 21.84 2.84 -9.18
N THR A 791 21.71 2.94 -7.82
CA THR A 791 22.87 2.92 -6.83
C THR A 791 23.13 1.54 -6.15
N ASP A 792 24.34 1.46 -5.59
CA ASP A 792 24.84 0.63 -4.46
C ASP A 792 25.15 1.32 -3.08
N GLY A 793 25.53 2.60 -3.01
CA GLY A 793 25.93 3.32 -1.78
C GLY A 793 27.14 4.26 -1.92
N THR A 794 27.44 4.81 -3.11
CA THR A 794 28.74 5.46 -3.42
C THR A 794 28.70 6.73 -4.31
N VAL A 795 29.75 7.09 -5.08
CA VAL A 795 29.61 8.00 -6.26
C VAL A 795 29.57 7.16 -7.56
N VAL A 796 29.63 5.84 -7.43
CA VAL A 796 30.25 4.97 -8.43
C VAL A 796 29.28 4.05 -9.14
N GLY A 797 28.17 3.63 -8.53
CA GLY A 797 27.13 2.96 -9.29
C GLY A 797 26.45 3.87 -10.33
N THR A 798 26.81 5.15 -10.48
CA THR A 798 26.17 6.16 -11.37
C THR A 798 26.47 6.03 -12.88
N SER A 799 25.56 5.53 -13.73
CA SER A 799 25.85 5.15 -15.15
C SER A 799 24.74 4.47 -16.03
N MET A 800 23.91 5.18 -16.82
CA MET A 800 23.00 4.61 -17.86
C MET A 800 22.68 3.08 -17.85
N LEU A 801 21.60 2.57 -17.21
CA LEU A 801 21.18 1.16 -17.14
C LEU A 801 20.64 0.80 -18.55
N MET A 802 19.59 1.46 -19.10
CA MET A 802 19.47 1.78 -20.56
C MET A 802 18.39 2.81 -21.05
N ASP A 803 18.85 3.81 -21.83
CA ASP A 803 18.08 4.67 -22.76
C ASP A 803 17.24 3.89 -23.77
N ILE A 804 15.95 4.24 -23.95
CA ILE A 804 15.00 3.23 -24.44
C ILE A 804 14.15 3.54 -25.69
N PHE A 805 13.59 4.74 -25.87
CA PHE A 805 13.11 5.25 -27.15
C PHE A 805 14.28 6.11 -27.58
N PRO A 806 15.35 5.53 -28.16
CA PRO A 806 16.64 5.99 -27.70
C PRO A 806 17.02 7.38 -28.22
N GLY A 807 17.41 8.29 -27.31
CA GLY A 807 18.09 9.54 -27.64
C GLY A 807 17.71 10.76 -26.78
N SER A 808 17.59 11.93 -27.43
CA SER A 808 16.92 13.13 -26.91
C SER A 808 15.38 13.18 -27.10
N PRO A 809 14.69 12.03 -27.20
CA PRO A 809 13.27 11.97 -26.90
C PRO A 809 12.98 12.18 -25.40
N SER A 810 11.87 11.66 -24.88
CA SER A 810 11.18 12.04 -23.62
C SER A 810 10.46 10.85 -23.08
N SER A 811 10.22 10.90 -21.81
CA SER A 811 9.49 9.94 -21.06
C SER A 811 8.29 10.62 -20.38
N SER A 812 7.92 10.16 -19.18
CA SER A 812 7.43 10.82 -17.97
C SER A 812 6.82 9.76 -17.08
N PRO A 813 7.68 8.95 -16.43
CA PRO A 813 7.30 8.01 -15.39
C PRO A 813 7.46 8.69 -14.03
N ASN A 814 6.62 8.54 -13.01
CA ASN A 814 5.32 7.86 -12.81
C ASN A 814 5.22 6.79 -11.71
N ASP A 815 4.05 6.54 -11.10
CA ASP A 815 3.77 5.96 -9.78
C ASP A 815 4.48 4.72 -9.27
N LEU A 816 5.00 4.90 -8.09
CA LEU A 816 5.78 3.90 -7.50
C LEU A 816 4.92 3.14 -6.46
N VAL A 817 4.27 2.10 -6.99
CA VAL A 817 3.48 0.95 -6.44
C VAL A 817 4.26 -0.19 -5.71
N THR A 818 3.76 -1.38 -5.21
CA THR A 818 4.62 -2.57 -4.79
C THR A 818 4.11 -4.02 -4.32
N VAL A 819 4.98 -5.11 -4.08
CA VAL A 819 4.76 -6.61 -3.70
C VAL A 819 5.65 -7.49 -2.58
N ILE A 820 6.32 -7.04 -1.48
CA ILE A 820 7.54 -7.57 -0.69
C ILE A 820 9.03 -7.00 -0.84
N ASP A 821 9.94 -7.38 -1.77
CA ASP A 821 11.29 -6.75 -2.06
C ASP A 821 11.86 -6.97 -3.53
N LYS A 822 11.65 -6.04 -4.48
CA LYS A 822 11.79 -6.11 -6.00
C LYS A 822 11.16 -4.81 -6.63
N VAL A 823 10.73 -4.64 -7.91
CA VAL A 823 9.95 -3.43 -8.40
C VAL A 823 9.17 -3.61 -9.73
N TYR A 824 8.35 -2.65 -10.22
CA TYR A 824 7.91 -2.49 -11.63
C TYR A 824 7.82 -0.97 -12.16
N PHE A 825 7.05 -0.39 -13.18
CA PHE A 825 7.12 1.01 -13.87
C PHE A 825 6.42 1.50 -15.24
N GLN A 826 5.64 2.62 -15.37
CA GLN A 826 5.20 3.28 -16.68
C GLN A 826 6.34 3.72 -17.61
N ALA A 827 6.59 3.18 -18.82
CA ALA A 827 7.68 3.69 -19.68
C ALA A 827 7.37 4.00 -21.15
N ASN A 828 8.21 3.74 -22.18
CA ASN A 828 7.83 3.50 -23.61
C ASN A 828 9.04 3.07 -24.42
N ASP A 829 8.93 2.39 -25.56
CA ASP A 829 10.04 2.26 -26.54
C ASP A 829 9.80 2.99 -27.87
N GLY A 830 8.58 3.51 -28.10
CA GLY A 830 8.16 4.23 -29.31
C GLY A 830 7.53 3.39 -30.39
N VAL A 831 7.31 2.12 -30.09
CA VAL A 831 6.92 1.11 -31.06
C VAL A 831 5.52 0.64 -30.77
N ASN A 832 5.23 0.39 -29.50
CA ASN A 832 4.02 -0.27 -29.08
C ASN A 832 3.09 0.70 -28.29
N GLY A 833 3.62 1.50 -27.36
CA GLY A 833 2.93 2.60 -26.68
C GLY A 833 1.93 2.17 -25.59
N GLU A 834 1.95 2.84 -24.45
CA GLU A 834 1.26 2.64 -23.15
C GLU A 834 1.07 1.21 -22.60
N GLU A 835 2.19 0.51 -22.42
CA GLU A 835 2.44 -0.93 -22.28
C GLU A 835 3.23 -1.42 -21.00
N LEU A 836 2.70 -2.21 -20.05
CA LEU A 836 3.39 -2.73 -18.83
C LEU A 836 4.50 -3.81 -18.90
N TRP A 837 5.59 -3.49 -18.21
CA TRP A 837 7.02 -3.59 -18.50
C TRP A 837 8.01 -4.40 -17.34
N TYR A 838 8.17 -5.73 -16.88
CA TYR A 838 9.10 -6.25 -15.70
C TYR A 838 10.71 -6.36 -15.70
N THR A 839 11.51 -6.34 -14.56
CA THR A 839 13.03 -6.28 -14.58
C THR A 839 14.20 -6.86 -13.63
N ASP A 840 14.10 -7.60 -12.50
CA ASP A 840 15.15 -7.95 -11.46
C ASP A 840 15.95 -6.90 -10.66
N GLY A 841 16.09 -5.62 -11.06
CA GLY A 841 16.90 -4.63 -10.34
C GLY A 841 18.28 -4.32 -10.94
N THR A 842 18.70 -5.06 -11.96
CA THR A 842 19.77 -4.74 -12.92
C THR A 842 19.28 -4.82 -14.39
N VAL A 843 19.90 -4.08 -15.34
CA VAL A 843 19.56 -4.05 -16.80
C VAL A 843 19.11 -5.37 -17.46
N PRO A 844 19.55 -6.58 -17.05
CA PRO A 844 19.19 -7.84 -17.70
C PRO A 844 18.07 -8.69 -17.10
N GLY A 845 17.60 -8.45 -15.87
CA GLY A 845 16.45 -9.16 -15.27
C GLY A 845 15.07 -8.96 -15.93
N THR A 846 15.08 -8.58 -17.21
CA THR A 846 14.46 -7.39 -17.76
C THR A 846 13.80 -7.80 -19.08
N GLY A 847 12.53 -8.26 -19.09
CA GLY A 847 11.88 -8.92 -20.26
C GLY A 847 10.35 -8.81 -20.40
N MET A 848 9.77 -9.33 -21.52
CA MET A 848 8.50 -8.88 -22.21
C MET A 848 7.15 -9.58 -21.94
N ILE A 849 6.32 -9.02 -21.04
CA ILE A 849 4.85 -9.15 -21.00
C ILE A 849 4.27 -8.33 -22.15
N ASP A 850 3.11 -8.73 -22.66
CA ASP A 850 2.32 -7.97 -23.62
C ASP A 850 0.85 -8.41 -23.51
N ILE A 851 -0.09 -7.52 -23.14
CA ILE A 851 -1.51 -7.92 -23.12
C ILE A 851 -2.25 -7.79 -24.47
N VAL A 852 -2.30 -6.64 -25.14
CA VAL A 852 -2.70 -6.65 -26.56
C VAL A 852 -1.51 -6.27 -27.39
N PRO A 853 -0.99 -7.27 -28.11
CA PRO A 853 0.08 -7.08 -29.07
C PRO A 853 -0.32 -6.07 -30.15
N GLY A 854 0.13 -4.82 -29.95
CA GLY A 854 -0.38 -3.66 -30.63
C GLY A 854 0.70 -2.63 -31.00
N SER A 855 0.21 -1.51 -31.53
CA SER A 855 0.87 -0.21 -31.38
C SER A 855 -0.16 0.74 -30.75
N GLY A 856 -0.76 0.23 -29.69
CA GLY A 856 -1.97 0.69 -29.04
C GLY A 856 -1.77 0.52 -27.53
N GLY A 857 -2.19 1.53 -26.79
CA GLY A 857 -1.63 1.92 -25.50
C GLY A 857 -2.74 2.30 -24.56
N SER A 858 -2.60 1.90 -23.31
CA SER A 858 -3.36 0.71 -22.95
C SER A 858 -3.94 0.75 -21.52
N GLY A 859 -4.02 1.90 -20.84
CA GLY A 859 -4.69 2.01 -19.54
C GLY A 859 -3.91 2.26 -18.27
N PRO A 860 -2.68 1.78 -18.16
CA PRO A 860 -2.00 1.51 -16.38
C PRO A 860 -1.81 2.56 -15.31
N GLU A 861 -2.80 3.37 -15.01
CA GLU A 861 -2.74 4.24 -13.83
C GLU A 861 -3.06 3.44 -12.51
N ASN A 862 -1.95 2.93 -11.92
CA ASN A 862 -1.44 3.11 -10.55
C ASN A 862 -1.75 2.17 -9.34
N MET A 863 -2.51 1.09 -9.46
CA MET A 863 -2.10 -0.24 -8.92
C MET A 863 -1.74 -0.48 -7.39
N THR A 864 -1.01 -1.58 -7.02
CA THR A 864 -0.18 -1.94 -5.78
C THR A 864 0.29 -3.44 -5.78
N GLU A 865 0.10 -4.21 -4.67
CA GLU A 865 -0.17 -5.65 -4.44
C GLU A 865 -0.31 -5.96 -2.90
N SER A 866 -0.74 -7.18 -2.55
CA SER A 866 -0.32 -8.06 -1.43
C SER A 866 -0.47 -9.53 -1.94
N ASN A 867 0.00 -10.57 -1.23
CA ASN A 867 -0.35 -12.00 -1.41
C ASN A 867 -0.46 -12.66 -2.83
N GLY A 868 0.26 -12.19 -3.87
CA GLY A 868 0.71 -12.98 -5.04
C GLY A 868 -0.07 -12.88 -6.37
N LEU A 869 -1.22 -12.22 -6.40
CA LEU A 869 -1.92 -11.63 -7.56
C LEU A 869 -1.82 -10.07 -7.38
N LEU A 870 -2.44 -9.20 -8.21
CA LEU A 870 -1.95 -7.81 -8.45
C LEU A 870 -2.87 -7.08 -9.54
N PHE A 871 -3.86 -6.20 -9.19
CA PHE A 871 -5.24 -6.00 -9.79
C PHE A 871 -5.68 -4.77 -10.73
N PHE A 872 -6.06 -4.84 -12.05
CA PHE A 872 -5.87 -3.72 -13.03
C PHE A 872 -6.68 -3.55 -14.38
N SER A 873 -6.19 -2.79 -15.41
CA SER A 873 -6.88 -2.06 -16.55
C SER A 873 -6.70 -2.57 -18.06
N ALA A 874 -6.97 -1.76 -19.15
CA ALA A 874 -6.80 -1.98 -20.67
C ALA A 874 -7.30 -0.91 -21.83
N ASN A 875 -6.58 -0.43 -22.92
CA ASN A 875 -7.05 0.42 -24.12
C ASN A 875 -6.85 0.12 -25.76
N ASP A 876 -7.62 -0.74 -26.59
CA ASP A 876 -7.79 -1.21 -28.11
C ASP A 876 -9.21 -1.17 -28.81
N ASP A 877 -10.29 -0.84 -28.11
CA ASP A 877 -11.72 -0.70 -28.55
C ASP A 877 -12.70 -1.85 -28.19
N ALA A 878 -12.29 -3.03 -27.73
CA ALA A 878 -13.24 -4.13 -27.50
C ALA A 878 -14.13 -4.09 -26.24
N VAL A 879 -13.68 -3.59 -25.09
CA VAL A 879 -14.51 -3.22 -23.93
C VAL A 879 -14.02 -1.84 -23.48
N GLY A 880 -12.84 -1.85 -22.89
CA GLY A 880 -12.04 -0.76 -22.40
C GLY A 880 -11.31 -1.31 -21.21
N ASN A 881 -11.25 -0.59 -20.11
CA ASN A 881 -10.03 -0.48 -19.34
C ASN A 881 -10.07 -0.92 -17.86
N GLU A 882 -10.47 -2.11 -17.41
CA GLU A 882 -11.51 -3.07 -17.98
C GLU A 882 -10.55 -4.37 -18.10
N LEU A 883 -9.94 -4.79 -16.98
CA LEU A 883 -8.91 -5.79 -16.70
C LEU A 883 -8.53 -6.96 -17.61
N TRP A 884 -7.22 -7.24 -17.71
CA TRP A 884 -6.72 -8.62 -17.88
C TRP A 884 -5.78 -9.00 -16.66
N ALA A 885 -5.01 -10.11 -16.59
CA ALA A 885 -4.36 -10.63 -15.33
C ALA A 885 -3.26 -11.77 -15.36
N TYR A 886 -2.49 -12.03 -14.27
CA TYR A 886 -1.27 -12.88 -14.17
C TYR A 886 -1.43 -14.23 -13.47
N PHE A 887 -0.35 -14.58 -12.76
CA PHE A 887 -0.25 -14.99 -11.38
C PHE A 887 1.24 -14.68 -11.00
N ILE A 888 1.56 -13.90 -9.93
CA ILE A 888 2.97 -13.48 -9.67
C ILE A 888 3.76 -14.68 -9.20
N ASP A 889 4.59 -15.17 -10.11
CA ASP A 889 5.18 -16.49 -10.02
C ASP A 889 6.50 -16.38 -10.78
N SER A 890 7.56 -16.08 -10.01
CA SER A 890 8.84 -15.63 -10.55
C SER A 890 9.68 -16.75 -11.17
N ASP A 891 9.29 -18.03 -10.99
CA ASP A 891 9.93 -19.19 -11.66
C ASP A 891 8.98 -20.04 -12.54
N ASN A 892 7.67 -19.83 -12.41
CA ASN A 892 6.58 -20.37 -13.22
C ASN A 892 6.20 -21.82 -12.90
N ASP A 893 6.14 -22.18 -11.62
CA ASP A 893 5.68 -23.48 -11.11
C ASP A 893 4.15 -23.54 -10.87
N GLY A 894 3.50 -22.41 -10.57
CA GLY A 894 2.09 -22.30 -10.24
C GLY A 894 1.77 -21.88 -8.80
N LEU A 895 2.78 -21.70 -7.95
CA LEU A 895 2.72 -21.09 -6.62
C LEU A 895 3.18 -19.62 -6.68
N GLY A 896 2.64 -18.76 -5.81
CA GLY A 896 2.82 -17.31 -5.94
C GLY A 896 3.87 -16.76 -4.98
N ASP A 897 4.69 -15.81 -5.46
CA ASP A 897 5.87 -15.22 -4.77
C ASP A 897 5.65 -14.97 -3.26
N GLU A 898 4.48 -14.44 -2.87
CA GLU A 898 4.17 -14.13 -1.46
C GLU A 898 3.75 -15.35 -0.63
N LEU A 899 2.99 -16.29 -1.22
CA LEU A 899 2.61 -17.54 -0.56
C LEU A 899 3.83 -18.43 -0.37
N GLU A 900 4.75 -18.43 -1.33
CA GLU A 900 6.07 -19.03 -1.20
C GLU A 900 6.86 -18.46 -0.02
N LEU A 901 6.98 -17.13 0.06
CA LEU A 901 7.62 -16.45 1.19
C LEU A 901 6.92 -16.72 2.53
N ALA A 902 5.60 -16.90 2.53
CA ALA A 902 4.81 -17.24 3.72
C ALA A 902 5.03 -18.70 4.19
N LEU A 903 5.33 -19.61 3.26
CA LEU A 903 5.71 -21.01 3.53
C LEU A 903 7.21 -21.15 3.87
N GLY A 904 8.06 -20.30 3.30
CA GLY A 904 9.51 -20.26 3.48
C GLY A 904 10.33 -20.85 2.32
N THR A 905 9.70 -21.08 1.17
CA THR A 905 10.34 -21.53 -0.09
C THR A 905 11.13 -20.38 -0.76
N ASP A 906 11.76 -20.65 -1.91
CA ASP A 906 12.59 -19.68 -2.66
C ASP A 906 11.92 -19.32 -4.01
N PRO A 907 11.27 -18.14 -4.16
CA PRO A 907 10.49 -17.72 -5.35
C PRO A 907 11.20 -17.69 -6.71
N TYR A 908 12.41 -18.21 -6.80
CA TYR A 908 13.19 -18.31 -8.03
C TYR A 908 13.60 -19.76 -8.32
N ASN A 909 13.02 -20.74 -7.61
CA ASN A 909 13.35 -22.15 -7.65
C ASN A 909 12.17 -23.10 -7.27
N ALA A 910 11.34 -23.37 -8.27
CA ALA A 910 10.26 -24.37 -8.46
C ALA A 910 10.52 -25.85 -8.06
N ASP A 911 11.38 -26.10 -7.07
CA ASP A 911 11.77 -27.39 -6.48
C ASP A 911 12.68 -27.04 -5.29
N SER A 912 12.13 -26.37 -4.27
CA SER A 912 12.89 -25.66 -3.21
C SER A 912 13.89 -26.55 -2.47
N ASP A 913 13.56 -27.81 -2.23
CA ASP A 913 14.42 -28.75 -1.51
C ASP A 913 15.13 -29.80 -2.40
N ASN A 914 14.88 -29.76 -3.72
CA ASN A 914 15.55 -30.50 -4.80
C ASN A 914 15.17 -32.00 -4.87
N ASP A 915 13.89 -32.28 -4.69
CA ASP A 915 13.18 -33.56 -4.63
C ASP A 915 12.67 -34.08 -6.00
N ASN A 916 12.42 -33.18 -6.97
CA ASN A 916 11.77 -33.38 -8.29
C ASN A 916 10.22 -33.40 -8.31
N LEU A 917 9.54 -33.13 -7.19
CA LEU A 917 8.23 -32.46 -7.16
C LEU A 917 8.46 -30.94 -7.31
N ASN A 918 7.39 -30.15 -7.35
CA ASN A 918 7.49 -28.69 -7.35
C ASN A 918 6.54 -28.11 -6.31
N ASP A 919 6.95 -27.01 -5.69
CA ASP A 919 6.35 -26.40 -4.50
C ASP A 919 4.81 -26.24 -4.63
N TYR A 920 4.29 -25.94 -5.83
CA TYR A 920 2.86 -25.97 -6.15
C TYR A 920 2.21 -27.35 -6.07
N ASP A 921 2.75 -28.38 -6.73
CA ASP A 921 2.17 -29.74 -6.73
C ASP A 921 2.24 -30.36 -5.31
N GLU A 922 3.17 -29.88 -4.47
CA GLU A 922 3.28 -30.23 -3.05
C GLU A 922 2.15 -29.67 -2.19
N VAL A 923 1.98 -28.34 -2.16
CA VAL A 923 0.90 -27.71 -1.38
C VAL A 923 -0.49 -28.08 -1.88
N ASN A 924 -0.58 -28.54 -3.14
CA ASN A 924 -1.79 -29.01 -3.80
C ASN A 924 -1.97 -30.55 -3.72
N TYR A 925 -1.10 -31.31 -3.03
CA TYR A 925 -1.16 -32.77 -3.04
C TYR A 925 -2.50 -33.34 -2.51
N GLY A 926 -3.10 -32.70 -1.51
CA GLY A 926 -4.44 -32.99 -1.00
C GLY A 926 -5.59 -32.52 -1.89
N GLY A 927 -5.31 -31.66 -2.87
CA GLY A 927 -6.23 -31.15 -3.89
C GLY A 927 -6.97 -29.86 -3.55
N ASP A 928 -6.34 -28.96 -2.78
CA ASP A 928 -6.83 -27.61 -2.45
C ASP A 928 -5.64 -26.62 -2.44
N PRO A 929 -5.18 -26.12 -3.61
CA PRO A 929 -3.91 -25.40 -3.75
C PRO A 929 -3.86 -24.07 -2.99
N ASP A 930 -5.04 -23.50 -2.69
CA ASP A 930 -5.19 -22.21 -2.03
C ASP A 930 -4.85 -22.28 -0.52
N THR A 931 -4.63 -23.47 0.06
CA THR A 931 -4.23 -23.66 1.47
C THR A 931 -3.36 -24.88 1.72
N TYR A 932 -2.10 -24.69 2.09
CA TYR A 932 -1.25 -25.76 2.63
C TYR A 932 -1.78 -26.29 3.98
N ILE A 933 -1.99 -27.61 4.10
CA ILE A 933 -2.47 -28.28 5.30
C ILE A 933 -1.46 -29.39 5.72
N PRO A 934 -0.59 -29.13 6.72
CA PRO A 934 0.43 -30.07 7.18
C PRO A 934 -0.11 -31.47 7.50
N GLY A 935 0.37 -32.49 6.76
CA GLY A 935 -0.07 -33.89 6.91
C GLY A 935 -1.38 -34.22 6.18
N ILE A 936 -1.81 -33.37 5.26
CA ILE A 936 -2.69 -33.69 4.12
C ILE A 936 -1.93 -33.44 2.80
N ASP A 937 -1.05 -32.45 2.81
CA ASP A 937 -0.13 -32.05 1.73
C ASP A 937 1.33 -32.32 2.14
N THR A 938 2.27 -32.37 1.19
CA THR A 938 3.73 -32.51 1.47
C THR A 938 4.34 -31.15 1.85
N ASP A 939 5.45 -31.16 2.57
CA ASP A 939 6.11 -29.95 3.07
C ASP A 939 7.23 -29.53 2.09
N PRO A 940 7.10 -28.44 1.31
CA PRO A 940 8.04 -28.07 0.23
C PRO A 940 9.40 -27.56 0.72
N ASN A 941 9.80 -27.97 1.92
CA ASN A 941 11.07 -27.72 2.58
C ASN A 941 11.68 -28.99 3.22
N ASP A 942 11.05 -30.16 3.13
CA ASP A 942 11.52 -31.44 3.71
C ASP A 942 11.20 -32.67 2.83
N ASN A 943 12.06 -32.91 1.82
CA ASN A 943 12.07 -33.96 0.77
C ASN A 943 11.92 -35.45 1.16
N ASP A 944 11.27 -35.75 2.27
CA ASP A 944 10.96 -37.08 2.82
C ASP A 944 9.83 -36.84 3.86
N SER A 945 8.68 -36.28 3.45
CA SER A 945 7.67 -35.68 4.36
C SER A 945 7.21 -36.62 5.49
N ASP A 946 7.15 -37.93 5.23
CA ASP A 946 6.79 -38.93 6.25
C ASP A 946 7.98 -39.61 6.95
N ASN A 947 9.20 -39.35 6.48
CA ASN A 947 10.49 -39.87 6.95
C ASN A 947 10.66 -41.42 6.76
N ASP A 948 10.10 -42.00 5.69
CA ASP A 948 10.36 -43.37 5.18
C ASP A 948 11.80 -43.54 4.65
N GLY A 949 12.36 -42.49 4.03
CA GLY A 949 13.67 -42.50 3.36
C GLY A 949 13.60 -42.69 1.84
N GLN A 950 12.46 -42.35 1.23
CA GLN A 950 12.32 -42.08 -0.21
C GLN A 950 12.31 -40.55 -0.42
N LEU A 951 12.01 -40.07 -1.63
CA LEU A 951 11.75 -38.66 -1.91
C LEU A 951 10.30 -38.57 -2.40
N ASP A 952 9.59 -37.51 -2.06
CA ASP A 952 8.16 -37.34 -2.28
C ASP A 952 7.82 -37.25 -3.77
N GLY A 953 8.63 -36.55 -4.57
CA GLY A 953 8.53 -36.53 -6.04
C GLY A 953 8.86 -37.86 -6.70
N ASP A 954 9.80 -38.63 -6.14
CA ASP A 954 10.12 -39.99 -6.61
C ASP A 954 8.98 -40.98 -6.25
N GLU A 955 8.24 -40.73 -5.16
CA GLU A 955 7.02 -41.44 -4.73
C GLU A 955 5.80 -41.10 -5.62
N VAL A 956 5.53 -39.81 -5.85
CA VAL A 956 4.47 -39.31 -6.75
C VAL A 956 4.70 -39.80 -8.18
N ALA A 957 5.94 -39.76 -8.69
CA ALA A 957 6.30 -40.29 -10.00
C ALA A 957 6.12 -41.83 -10.13
N GLN A 958 6.17 -42.56 -9.01
CA GLN A 958 5.91 -44.01 -8.95
C GLN A 958 4.43 -44.34 -8.69
N GLY A 959 3.63 -43.39 -8.19
CA GLY A 959 2.25 -43.60 -7.79
C GLY A 959 2.10 -44.20 -6.39
N SER A 960 3.05 -43.93 -5.50
CA SER A 960 2.95 -44.15 -4.05
C SER A 960 2.07 -43.05 -3.41
N ASP A 961 2.33 -42.69 -2.15
CA ASP A 961 1.51 -41.79 -1.34
C ASP A 961 2.48 -41.23 -0.26
N PRO A 962 3.20 -40.10 -0.50
CA PRO A 962 4.34 -39.62 0.31
C PRO A 962 4.02 -39.23 1.77
N LEU A 963 2.77 -39.44 2.20
CA LEU A 963 2.28 -39.20 3.55
C LEU A 963 1.87 -40.50 4.28
N ASP A 964 2.18 -41.68 3.72
CA ASP A 964 1.92 -42.99 4.33
C ASP A 964 3.18 -43.88 4.37
N ILE A 965 3.88 -43.81 5.52
CA ILE A 965 5.12 -44.52 5.92
C ILE A 965 5.04 -46.07 5.93
N ALA A 966 4.03 -46.61 5.24
CA ALA A 966 3.82 -48.03 4.95
C ALA A 966 3.75 -48.34 3.44
N ASN A 967 3.76 -47.34 2.55
CA ASN A 967 3.45 -47.48 1.13
C ASN A 967 4.66 -47.83 0.23
N TYR A 968 5.82 -48.09 0.84
CA TYR A 968 7.06 -48.54 0.22
C TYR A 968 6.90 -49.43 -1.04
N ALA A 969 7.58 -49.05 -2.13
CA ALA A 969 7.61 -49.72 -3.45
C ALA A 969 8.28 -51.11 -3.46
N GLY A 970 7.75 -52.02 -2.64
CA GLY A 970 8.27 -53.35 -2.32
C GLY A 970 7.52 -54.07 -1.20
N ASN A 971 6.36 -53.57 -0.77
CA ASN A 971 5.57 -54.15 0.31
C ASN A 971 5.08 -55.59 0.01
N GLY A 972 4.95 -56.00 -1.25
CA GLY A 972 4.57 -57.35 -1.67
C GLY A 972 3.07 -57.57 -1.90
N ASP A 973 2.29 -56.48 -2.00
CA ASP A 973 0.95 -56.47 -2.59
C ASP A 973 1.05 -56.80 -4.09
N ALA A 974 0.22 -57.73 -4.55
CA ALA A 974 0.22 -58.24 -5.92
C ALA A 974 -1.02 -57.80 -6.73
N ASP A 975 -2.18 -57.57 -6.10
CA ASP A 975 -3.42 -57.11 -6.76
C ASP A 975 -3.87 -55.67 -6.50
N GLU A 976 -3.03 -54.88 -5.81
CA GLU A 976 -3.17 -53.44 -5.53
C GLU A 976 -4.40 -53.12 -4.68
N ASP A 977 -4.75 -54.00 -3.72
CA ASP A 977 -5.84 -53.76 -2.75
C ASP A 977 -5.40 -52.97 -1.49
N ARG A 978 -4.12 -52.54 -1.47
CA ARG A 978 -3.39 -51.89 -0.36
C ARG A 978 -3.21 -52.82 0.86
N THR A 979 -3.27 -54.15 0.68
CA THR A 979 -2.97 -55.12 1.74
C THR A 979 -2.21 -56.35 1.24
N VAL A 980 -1.22 -56.83 2.00
CA VAL A 980 -0.55 -58.11 1.71
C VAL A 980 -1.39 -59.25 2.28
N GLY A 981 -2.31 -59.76 1.46
CA GLY A 981 -3.40 -60.64 1.84
C GLY A 981 -3.35 -62.06 1.27
N SER A 982 -4.45 -62.80 1.49
CA SER A 982 -4.58 -64.18 0.98
C SER A 982 -4.72 -64.26 -0.55
N ASN A 983 -4.94 -63.12 -1.23
CA ASN A 983 -5.02 -63.06 -2.68
C ASN A 983 -3.62 -63.06 -3.30
N ASP A 984 -2.69 -62.31 -2.73
CA ASP A 984 -1.32 -62.09 -3.20
C ASP A 984 -0.52 -63.38 -3.11
N LEU A 985 -0.62 -64.05 -1.95
CA LEU A 985 -0.10 -65.39 -1.75
C LEU A 985 -0.66 -66.36 -2.80
N LEU A 986 -1.93 -66.24 -3.20
CA LEU A 986 -2.55 -67.07 -4.23
C LEU A 986 -2.10 -66.69 -5.65
N ILE A 987 -1.88 -65.41 -5.95
CA ILE A 987 -1.41 -64.90 -7.25
C ILE A 987 0.04 -65.31 -7.46
N CYS A 988 0.94 -64.97 -6.53
CA CYS A 988 2.35 -65.39 -6.60
C CYS A 988 2.48 -66.93 -6.62
N THR A 989 1.63 -67.67 -5.87
CA THR A 989 1.53 -69.14 -5.99
C THR A 989 1.21 -69.58 -7.42
N ARG A 990 0.26 -68.94 -8.10
CA ARG A 990 -0.16 -69.31 -9.47
C ARG A 990 0.92 -68.98 -10.50
N VAL A 991 1.65 -67.88 -10.34
CA VAL A 991 2.81 -67.56 -11.19
C VAL A 991 3.90 -68.63 -11.00
N MET A 992 4.25 -68.98 -9.76
CA MET A 992 5.19 -70.07 -9.42
C MET A 992 4.77 -71.44 -9.98
N GLN A 993 3.46 -71.72 -10.06
CA GLN A 993 2.93 -72.95 -10.66
C GLN A 993 2.83 -72.91 -12.20
N GLY A 994 3.20 -71.80 -12.85
CA GLY A 994 3.05 -71.60 -14.30
C GLY A 994 1.59 -71.56 -14.76
N LEU A 995 0.67 -71.21 -13.86
CA LEU A 995 -0.76 -71.02 -14.13
C LEU A 995 -1.06 -69.58 -14.56
N GLU A 996 -0.24 -68.62 -14.12
CA GLU A 996 -0.17 -67.25 -14.64
C GLU A 996 1.23 -66.97 -15.22
N PRO A 997 1.38 -66.03 -16.18
CA PRO A 997 2.67 -65.69 -16.76
C PRO A 997 3.54 -64.84 -15.81
N GLN A 998 4.86 -65.02 -15.90
CA GLN A 998 5.83 -64.05 -15.37
C GLN A 998 5.89 -62.83 -16.30
N THR A 999 5.05 -61.83 -16.06
CA THR A 999 5.18 -60.48 -16.61
C THR A 999 6.20 -59.68 -15.81
N ALA A 1000 6.68 -58.54 -16.34
CA ALA A 1000 7.53 -57.63 -15.57
C ALA A 1000 6.85 -57.15 -14.28
N GLN A 1001 5.55 -56.85 -14.36
CA GLN A 1001 4.68 -56.48 -13.24
C GLN A 1001 4.58 -57.57 -12.17
N ASN A 1002 4.36 -58.84 -12.58
CA ASN A 1002 4.30 -59.97 -11.65
C ASN A 1002 5.67 -60.28 -11.03
N LEU A 1003 6.77 -60.08 -11.76
CA LEU A 1003 8.12 -60.17 -11.20
C LEU A 1003 8.30 -59.08 -10.14
N MET A 1004 8.12 -57.81 -10.51
CA MET A 1004 8.30 -56.66 -9.62
C MET A 1004 7.57 -56.79 -8.27
N ARG A 1005 6.35 -57.34 -8.25
CA ARG A 1005 5.54 -57.54 -7.03
C ARG A 1005 5.85 -58.82 -6.24
N CYS A 1006 6.15 -59.94 -6.93
CA CYS A 1006 6.32 -61.25 -6.27
C CYS A 1006 7.79 -61.69 -6.07
N ASP A 1007 8.78 -60.88 -6.46
CA ASP A 1007 10.23 -61.21 -6.46
C ASP A 1007 10.96 -60.36 -5.41
N THR A 1008 11.17 -60.94 -4.23
CA THR A 1008 11.68 -60.25 -3.03
C THR A 1008 12.66 -61.12 -2.22
N ALA A 1009 13.25 -62.17 -2.81
CA ALA A 1009 14.21 -63.04 -2.15
C ALA A 1009 15.35 -63.47 -3.11
N PRO A 1010 16.62 -63.55 -2.64
CA PRO A 1010 16.99 -63.91 -1.27
C PRO A 1010 17.58 -62.77 -0.43
N LEU A 1011 17.26 -62.78 0.87
CA LEU A 1011 17.74 -61.79 1.83
C LEU A 1011 19.27 -61.66 1.86
N ASN A 1012 19.74 -60.41 1.95
CA ASN A 1012 21.16 -60.11 2.20
C ASN A 1012 21.55 -60.39 3.67
N GLY A 1013 22.85 -60.26 3.98
CA GLY A 1013 23.41 -60.56 5.32
C GLY A 1013 22.91 -59.65 6.46
N SER A 1014 22.13 -58.62 6.14
CA SER A 1014 21.49 -57.68 7.06
C SER A 1014 19.98 -57.91 7.21
N GLY A 1015 19.39 -58.83 6.42
CA GLY A 1015 17.97 -59.19 6.51
C GLY A 1015 17.03 -58.48 5.53
N PHE A 1016 17.55 -57.62 4.65
CA PHE A 1016 16.74 -56.94 3.62
C PHE A 1016 16.64 -57.77 2.33
N PRO A 1017 15.50 -57.71 1.61
CA PRO A 1017 15.28 -58.42 0.36
C PRO A 1017 16.14 -57.88 -0.80
N VAL A 1018 16.28 -58.67 -1.86
CA VAL A 1018 16.92 -58.30 -3.12
C VAL A 1018 16.16 -58.98 -4.25
N GLN A 1019 15.77 -58.21 -5.26
CA GLN A 1019 15.05 -58.68 -6.46
C GLN A 1019 16.04 -59.41 -7.40
N ASP A 1020 15.75 -60.66 -7.72
CA ASP A 1020 16.67 -61.64 -8.34
C ASP A 1020 16.31 -61.96 -9.81
N GLY A 1021 15.05 -61.73 -10.18
CA GLY A 1021 14.48 -61.97 -11.51
C GLY A 1021 13.75 -63.31 -11.64
N VAL A 1022 13.61 -64.08 -10.54
CA VAL A 1022 13.02 -65.42 -10.51
C VAL A 1022 12.19 -65.68 -9.24
N ILE A 1023 10.90 -65.31 -9.25
CA ILE A 1023 9.91 -65.69 -8.22
C ILE A 1023 10.04 -67.19 -7.87
N GLY A 1024 10.37 -67.45 -6.61
CA GLY A 1024 10.70 -68.79 -6.11
C GLY A 1024 10.05 -69.11 -4.76
N ALA A 1025 10.66 -70.05 -4.05
CA ALA A 1025 10.16 -70.55 -2.76
C ALA A 1025 10.61 -69.70 -1.56
N GLY A 1026 11.43 -68.66 -1.77
CA GLY A 1026 11.83 -67.71 -0.71
C GLY A 1026 10.81 -66.59 -0.57
N ASP A 1027 10.41 -66.01 -1.70
CA ASP A 1027 9.45 -64.92 -1.85
C ASP A 1027 8.07 -65.34 -1.30
N MET A 1028 7.64 -66.53 -1.71
CA MET A 1028 6.43 -67.19 -1.19
C MET A 1028 6.42 -67.30 0.34
N LEU A 1029 7.58 -67.46 1.00
CA LEU A 1029 7.67 -67.55 2.45
C LEU A 1029 7.57 -66.16 3.10
N ILE A 1030 8.16 -65.12 2.49
CA ILE A 1030 8.07 -63.73 2.97
C ILE A 1030 6.61 -63.24 2.86
N ILE A 1031 5.94 -63.52 1.74
CA ILE A 1031 4.52 -63.21 1.56
C ILE A 1031 3.67 -64.01 2.57
N GLU A 1032 3.92 -65.32 2.76
CA GLU A 1032 3.19 -66.13 3.76
C GLU A 1032 3.38 -65.60 5.20
N GLN A 1033 4.55 -65.05 5.54
CA GLN A 1033 4.80 -64.38 6.82
C GLN A 1033 4.04 -63.06 6.95
N LYS A 1034 4.05 -62.18 5.93
CA LYS A 1034 3.29 -60.93 5.92
C LYS A 1034 1.78 -61.20 6.07
N VAL A 1035 1.22 -62.12 5.27
CA VAL A 1035 -0.20 -62.54 5.32
C VAL A 1035 -0.61 -63.15 6.67
N SER A 1036 0.34 -63.70 7.43
CA SER A 1036 0.08 -64.28 8.76
C SER A 1036 0.46 -63.38 9.95
N GLY A 1037 1.06 -62.21 9.70
CA GLY A 1037 1.46 -61.25 10.73
C GLY A 1037 2.52 -61.79 11.69
N LEU A 1038 3.57 -62.46 11.16
CA LEU A 1038 4.57 -63.24 11.92
C LEU A 1038 6.02 -62.72 11.84
#